data_AF-A0A6P3BK54-F1
#
_entry.id   AF-A0A6P3BK54-F1
#
_cell.length_a   1.000
_cell.length_b   1.000
_cell.length_c   1.000
_cell.angle_alpha   90.00
_cell.angle_beta   90.00
_cell.angle_gamma   90.00
#
_symmetry.space_group_name_H-M   'P 1'
#
loop_
_entity.id
_entity.type
_entity.pdbx_description
1 polymer ?
#
loop_
_entity_poly.entity_id
_entity_poly.type
_entity_poly.pdbx_seq_one_letter_code
_entity_poly.pdbx_strand_id
1 'polypeptide(L)'
;MTTSLTQPAFRRLGMKALLVQHDIDERTATGRAATALAEELRSRLVDVVIATSADDACAVVAADPAIQCLLLNWELGNDADHAPARAVLDSMRARNATVPVFLLASRASASAIPVDAMRKADDFIWMLEDTTAFIGGRIVAAIERYRETVLPPMFRALAQFSRVYEYSWHTPGHTGGTAFLKSPVGRAYFEFFGESLFRSDLSISVGELGSLLDHSGPIGESERYAARVFGAHRTYHVTNGSSMSNRVILMASVTRNQVALCDRNCHKSAEHAMTMSGAIPTYLIPSRNHYGIIGPIMPERLTAAAVRLAIDANPLVRGRDGIDPTPVHALITNSTYDGLCYNVARVEALLGQSVDRLHFDEAWYGYARFNPIYRDRHAMHGDPSQHDATKPTVFATQSTHKLLAALSQASFIHVRDGRNPIEHARFNEAYMMHASTSPNYAIIASNDVSAAMMDGPGGEALTTDAIREAVAFRQMLARLHTECAENNDWFFNGWQPDSVVDRKTGRRVRFHEADETLLATDPSCWVLHPGDTWHGFGDIEDDYCMLDPIKVSIVTPGVSSHGGLMPVGIPASVVTAYLDRHGIVVEKTTDFTILFLFSLGVTKGKWGTLVNTLLDFKRDYDANAPLEQALPELVARYPERYGKLGLRDLCDLMFSAMSDLKTTEMMSRGFSTLPKPDYSPAEAFEHLVHNDIEMLELAEMEGRTVATGVVPYPPGIPLLMPGENAGPADGPLLGYLKALEQYDLRFPGFTHDTHGVEVEDGVYRIACIKQKARDTNTR
;
A
#
# COMPACT_ATOMS: atom_id res chain seq x y z
N MET A 1 25.38 30.87 30.67
CA MET A 1 24.88 30.29 31.94
C MET A 1 23.56 31.00 32.21
N THR A 2 22.38 30.40 32.09
CA THR A 2 21.89 29.18 32.75
C THR A 2 20.75 28.54 31.93
N THR A 3 20.79 27.19 31.88
CA THR A 3 19.65 26.25 31.79
C THR A 3 18.69 26.31 30.59
N SER A 4 18.92 25.43 29.60
CA SER A 4 17.86 24.67 28.93
C SER A 4 18.41 23.35 28.34
N LEU A 5 19.11 22.59 29.18
CA LEU A 5 19.58 21.23 28.85
C LEU A 5 19.03 20.23 29.88
N THR A 6 17.73 20.32 30.17
CA THR A 6 16.94 19.29 30.84
C THR A 6 15.45 19.60 30.64
N GLN A 7 14.93 19.34 29.44
CA GLN A 7 13.51 18.97 29.36
C GLN A 7 13.47 17.44 29.46
N PRO A 8 12.81 16.86 30.48
CA PRO A 8 12.73 15.40 30.58
C PRO A 8 12.05 14.85 29.32
N ALA A 9 12.61 13.78 28.76
CA ALA A 9 12.12 13.08 27.57
C ALA A 9 10.63 12.66 27.67
N PHE A 10 10.06 12.69 28.88
CA PHE A 10 8.65 12.43 29.20
C PHE A 10 7.64 13.48 28.71
N ARG A 11 8.06 14.66 28.24
CA ARG A 11 7.14 15.66 27.64
C ARG A 11 6.65 15.32 26.23
N ARG A 12 7.06 14.20 25.61
CA ARG A 12 6.77 13.92 24.19
C ARG A 12 5.28 13.69 23.85
N LEU A 13 4.39 13.50 24.84
CA LEU A 13 2.94 13.41 24.62
C LEU A 13 2.21 14.44 25.52
N GLY A 14 2.46 15.73 25.31
CA GLY A 14 1.78 16.82 26.04
C GLY A 14 0.26 16.82 25.86
N MET A 15 -0.45 17.55 26.72
CA MET A 15 -1.88 17.85 26.52
C MET A 15 -2.01 19.07 25.62
N LYS A 16 -2.95 19.06 24.68
CA LYS A 16 -3.21 20.20 23.79
C LYS A 16 -4.70 20.41 23.60
N ALA A 17 -5.15 21.67 23.67
CA ALA A 17 -6.52 22.09 23.43
C ALA A 17 -6.58 23.19 22.36
N LEU A 18 -7.64 23.17 21.55
CA LEU A 18 -7.98 24.24 20.62
C LEU A 18 -9.08 25.11 21.25
N LEU A 19 -8.79 26.39 21.48
CA LEU A 19 -9.74 27.39 21.93
C LEU A 19 -10.16 28.28 20.76
N VAL A 20 -11.43 28.19 20.38
CA VAL A 20 -12.01 28.97 19.28
C VAL A 20 -12.83 30.11 19.85
N GLN A 21 -12.28 31.33 19.80
CA GLN A 21 -12.89 32.50 20.41
C GLN A 21 -12.59 33.77 19.59
N HIS A 22 -13.64 34.39 19.04
CA HIS A 22 -13.49 35.51 18.10
C HIS A 22 -13.12 36.86 18.76
N ASP A 23 -13.48 37.06 20.01
CA ASP A 23 -13.27 38.33 20.74
C ASP A 23 -12.17 38.20 21.82
N ILE A 24 -11.27 37.22 21.70
CA ILE A 24 -10.26 36.95 22.75
C ILE A 24 -9.29 38.12 22.98
N ASP A 25 -9.00 38.88 21.92
CA ASP A 25 -8.15 40.07 21.97
C ASP A 25 -8.93 41.34 22.36
N GLU A 26 -10.26 41.25 22.49
CA GLU A 26 -11.09 42.37 22.88
C GLU A 26 -11.17 42.50 24.41
N ARG A 27 -11.31 43.74 24.90
CA ARG A 27 -11.52 44.01 26.35
C ARG A 27 -12.97 43.79 26.78
N THR A 28 -13.63 42.77 26.26
CA THR A 28 -14.98 42.32 26.64
C THR A 28 -14.92 41.45 27.90
N ALA A 29 -16.08 41.15 28.49
CA ALA A 29 -16.14 40.22 29.62
C ALA A 29 -15.77 38.78 29.18
N THR A 30 -16.26 38.38 28.02
CA THR A 30 -16.01 37.10 27.35
C THR A 30 -14.55 36.93 26.91
N GLY A 31 -13.93 37.95 26.31
CA GLY A 31 -12.51 37.94 25.94
C GLY A 31 -11.58 37.81 27.15
N ARG A 32 -11.86 38.55 28.24
CA ARG A 32 -11.12 38.39 29.52
C ARG A 32 -11.27 36.99 30.12
N ALA A 33 -12.47 36.43 30.11
CA ALA A 33 -12.72 35.09 30.65
C ALA A 33 -12.01 34.00 29.84
N ALA A 34 -12.04 34.10 28.50
CA ALA A 34 -11.33 33.18 27.61
C ALA A 34 -9.81 33.26 27.77
N THR A 35 -9.26 34.47 27.91
CA THR A 35 -7.82 34.68 28.18
C THR A 35 -7.42 34.04 29.50
N ALA A 36 -8.18 34.28 30.58
CA ALA A 36 -7.92 33.68 31.88
C ALA A 36 -7.99 32.14 31.83
N LEU A 37 -8.94 31.58 31.06
CA LEU A 37 -9.05 30.14 30.86
C LEU A 37 -7.84 29.55 30.12
N ALA A 38 -7.36 30.22 29.06
CA ALA A 38 -6.17 29.79 28.35
C ALA A 38 -4.92 29.79 29.25
N GLU A 39 -4.75 30.82 30.09
CA GLU A 39 -3.66 30.90 31.07
C GLU A 39 -3.76 29.81 32.14
N GLU A 40 -4.96 29.56 32.67
CA GLU A 40 -5.22 28.49 33.63
C GLU A 40 -4.84 27.11 33.05
N LEU A 41 -5.25 26.81 31.82
CA LEU A 41 -4.89 25.56 31.12
C LEU A 41 -3.39 25.43 30.90
N ARG A 42 -2.71 26.51 30.52
CA ARG A 42 -1.23 26.52 30.38
C ARG A 42 -0.53 26.26 31.70
N SER A 43 -1.04 26.80 32.80
CA SER A 43 -0.50 26.51 34.14
C SER A 43 -0.62 25.03 34.53
N ARG A 44 -1.62 24.33 33.96
CA ARG A 44 -1.85 22.88 34.09
C ARG A 44 -1.14 22.05 33.02
N LEU A 45 -0.16 22.62 32.31
CA LEU A 45 0.61 21.94 31.26
C LEU A 45 -0.21 21.49 30.04
N VAL A 46 -1.34 22.17 29.78
CA VAL A 46 -2.08 22.04 28.52
C VAL A 46 -1.61 23.14 27.58
N ASP A 47 -1.07 22.76 26.43
CA ASP A 47 -0.80 23.68 25.33
C ASP A 47 -2.13 24.16 24.74
N VAL A 48 -2.27 25.47 24.52
CA VAL A 48 -3.54 26.07 24.06
C VAL A 48 -3.28 26.82 22.77
N VAL A 49 -3.81 26.25 21.69
CA VAL A 49 -3.88 26.88 20.37
C VAL A 49 -5.15 27.72 20.34
N ILE A 50 -5.02 28.98 19.94
CA ILE A 50 -6.15 29.92 19.86
C ILE A 50 -6.47 30.13 18.39
N ALA A 51 -7.74 30.00 18.02
CA ALA A 51 -8.27 30.38 16.73
C ALA A 51 -9.36 31.44 16.89
N THR A 52 -9.33 32.47 16.05
CA THR A 52 -10.26 33.62 16.16
C THR A 52 -11.40 33.58 15.14
N SER A 53 -11.37 32.65 14.19
CA SER A 53 -12.42 32.45 13.20
C SER A 53 -12.69 30.96 12.96
N ALA A 54 -13.82 30.66 12.32
CA ALA A 54 -14.13 29.28 11.93
C ALA A 54 -13.13 28.73 10.90
N ASP A 55 -12.69 29.55 9.94
CA ASP A 55 -11.74 29.14 8.91
C ASP A 55 -10.38 28.78 9.53
N ASP A 56 -9.90 29.60 10.46
CA ASP A 56 -8.65 29.34 11.20
C ASP A 56 -8.77 28.08 12.05
N ALA A 57 -9.88 27.92 12.79
CA ALA A 57 -10.13 26.71 13.58
C ALA A 57 -10.20 25.45 12.73
N CYS A 58 -10.89 25.49 11.58
CA CYS A 58 -10.97 24.38 10.65
C CYS A 58 -9.59 24.04 10.05
N ALA A 59 -8.77 25.04 9.74
CA ALA A 59 -7.40 24.82 9.27
C ALA A 59 -6.54 24.15 10.34
N VAL A 60 -6.63 24.59 11.60
CA VAL A 60 -5.92 23.95 12.73
C VAL A 60 -6.38 22.50 12.93
N VAL A 61 -7.70 22.24 12.94
CA VAL A 61 -8.26 20.89 13.06
C VAL A 61 -7.77 19.97 11.93
N ALA A 62 -7.65 20.50 10.71
CA ALA A 62 -7.16 19.74 9.57
C ALA A 62 -5.65 19.49 9.61
N ALA A 63 -4.87 20.34 10.29
CA ALA A 63 -3.41 20.30 10.28
C ALA A 63 -2.78 19.66 11.53
N ASP A 64 -3.42 19.76 12.70
CA ASP A 64 -2.85 19.33 13.99
C ASP A 64 -3.68 18.21 14.65
N PRO A 65 -3.34 16.92 14.39
CA PRO A 65 -4.02 15.80 15.01
C PRO A 65 -3.71 15.64 16.52
N ALA A 66 -2.81 16.45 17.09
CA ALA A 66 -2.49 16.39 18.50
C ALA A 66 -3.52 17.12 19.39
N ILE A 67 -4.54 17.77 18.81
CA ILE A 67 -5.63 18.39 19.58
C ILE A 67 -6.42 17.31 20.32
N GLN A 68 -6.49 17.45 21.65
CA GLN A 68 -7.17 16.51 22.55
C GLN A 68 -8.44 17.07 23.16
N CYS A 69 -8.77 18.34 22.88
CA CYS A 69 -9.99 18.99 23.34
C CYS A 69 -10.30 20.21 22.47
N LEU A 70 -11.56 20.41 22.12
CA LEU A 70 -12.06 21.60 21.44
C LEU A 70 -12.92 22.41 22.42
N LEU A 71 -12.53 23.67 22.64
CA LEU A 71 -13.31 24.66 23.38
C LEU A 71 -13.85 25.65 22.35
N LEU A 72 -15.15 25.59 22.06
CA LEU A 72 -15.75 26.32 20.96
C LEU A 72 -16.76 27.34 21.47
N ASN A 73 -16.53 28.63 21.21
CA ASN A 73 -17.57 29.62 21.40
C ASN A 73 -18.75 29.32 20.45
N TRP A 74 -19.93 29.10 21.04
CA TRP A 74 -21.14 28.83 20.28
C TRP A 74 -21.64 30.06 19.51
N GLU A 75 -21.37 31.26 20.03
CA GLU A 75 -21.72 32.55 19.40
C GLU A 75 -20.62 33.04 18.45
N LEU A 76 -19.84 32.12 17.85
CA LEU A 76 -18.72 32.45 16.97
C LEU A 76 -19.14 33.35 15.80
N GLY A 77 -18.49 34.50 15.67
CA GLY A 77 -18.78 35.47 14.61
C GLY A 77 -20.08 36.25 14.79
N ASN A 78 -20.76 36.11 15.93
CA ASN A 78 -22.07 36.70 16.22
C ASN A 78 -23.15 36.35 15.18
N ASP A 79 -23.04 35.16 14.59
CA ASP A 79 -24.00 34.65 13.61
C ASP A 79 -25.24 34.09 14.30
N ALA A 80 -26.43 34.53 13.85
CA ALA A 80 -27.70 34.15 14.46
C ALA A 80 -28.04 32.65 14.30
N ASP A 81 -27.52 32.03 13.23
CA ASP A 81 -27.72 30.61 12.93
C ASP A 81 -26.58 29.73 13.46
N HIS A 82 -25.59 30.33 14.12
CA HIS A 82 -24.39 29.67 14.63
C HIS A 82 -23.63 28.87 13.56
N ALA A 83 -23.75 29.26 12.28
CA ALA A 83 -23.15 28.52 11.16
C ALA A 83 -21.62 28.37 11.29
N PRO A 84 -20.85 29.40 11.71
CA PRO A 84 -19.41 29.27 11.92
C PRO A 84 -19.05 28.24 12.99
N ALA A 85 -19.77 28.21 14.12
CA ALA A 85 -19.54 27.24 15.19
C ALA A 85 -19.87 25.81 14.74
N ARG A 86 -20.98 25.64 14.01
CA ARG A 86 -21.37 24.32 13.45
C ARG A 86 -20.33 23.80 12.45
N ALA A 87 -19.75 24.67 11.62
CA ALA A 87 -18.69 24.29 10.68
C ALA A 87 -17.44 23.73 11.41
N VAL A 88 -17.00 24.36 12.49
CA VAL A 88 -15.86 23.87 13.30
C VAL A 88 -16.18 22.54 13.97
N LEU A 89 -17.39 22.41 14.51
CA LEU A 89 -17.87 21.18 15.15
C LEU A 89 -17.90 20.00 14.16
N ASP A 90 -18.40 20.25 12.95
CA ASP A 90 -18.46 19.29 11.86
C ASP A 90 -17.07 18.89 11.38
N SER A 91 -16.16 19.87 11.24
CA SER A 91 -14.76 19.64 10.89
C SER A 91 -14.05 18.73 11.90
N MET A 92 -14.24 18.97 13.21
CA MET A 92 -13.68 18.12 14.25
C MET A 92 -14.26 16.70 14.19
N ARG A 93 -15.58 16.57 14.07
CA ARG A 93 -16.25 15.25 14.07
C ARG A 93 -16.00 14.44 12.79
N ALA A 94 -15.70 15.10 11.67
CA ALA A 94 -15.29 14.46 10.42
C ALA A 94 -13.91 13.78 10.52
N ARG A 95 -13.07 14.13 11.50
CA ARG A 95 -11.77 13.49 11.73
C ARG A 95 -11.73 12.67 13.02
N ASN A 96 -12.48 13.08 14.03
CA ASN A 96 -12.48 12.41 15.32
C ASN A 96 -13.87 12.41 15.99
N ALA A 97 -14.41 11.22 16.19
CA ALA A 97 -15.72 11.03 16.81
C ALA A 97 -15.75 11.30 18.32
N THR A 98 -14.61 11.23 19.01
CA THR A 98 -14.54 11.12 20.48
C THR A 98 -13.69 12.20 21.18
N VAL A 99 -12.99 13.07 20.44
CA VAL A 99 -12.32 14.24 21.03
C VAL A 99 -13.35 15.04 21.85
N PRO A 100 -13.08 15.36 23.12
CA PRO A 100 -14.02 16.10 23.94
C PRO A 100 -14.23 17.51 23.37
N VAL A 101 -15.49 17.88 23.21
CA VAL A 101 -15.91 19.21 22.74
C VAL A 101 -16.73 19.90 23.82
N PHE A 102 -16.23 21.06 24.28
CA PHE A 102 -16.95 21.94 25.19
C PHE A 102 -17.49 23.15 24.43
N LEU A 103 -18.80 23.37 24.51
CA LEU A 103 -19.43 24.57 23.98
C LEU A 103 -19.39 25.69 25.03
N LEU A 104 -18.73 26.79 24.69
CA LEU A 104 -18.71 28.02 25.47
C LEU A 104 -19.92 28.84 25.02
N ALA A 105 -20.95 28.93 25.85
CA ALA A 105 -22.21 29.60 25.49
C ALA A 105 -22.67 30.55 26.60
N SER A 106 -23.52 31.52 26.25
CA SER A 106 -24.25 32.34 27.22
C SER A 106 -25.55 31.65 27.65
N ARG A 107 -26.01 31.88 28.89
CA ARG A 107 -27.21 31.21 29.45
C ARG A 107 -28.44 31.31 28.55
N ALA A 108 -28.59 32.43 27.85
CA ALA A 108 -29.67 32.66 26.90
C ALA A 108 -29.56 31.76 25.65
N SER A 109 -28.34 31.51 25.19
CA SER A 109 -28.07 30.76 23.97
C SER A 109 -28.12 29.25 24.15
N ALA A 110 -27.81 28.69 25.34
CA ALA A 110 -27.81 27.22 25.46
C ALA A 110 -29.20 26.57 25.37
N SER A 111 -30.27 27.28 25.74
CA SER A 111 -31.64 26.77 25.53
C SER A 111 -32.05 26.69 24.06
N ALA A 112 -31.30 27.35 23.16
CA ALA A 112 -31.55 27.38 21.73
C ALA A 112 -30.60 26.49 20.92
N ILE A 113 -29.69 25.74 21.57
CA ILE A 113 -28.73 24.88 20.87
C ILE A 113 -29.47 23.72 20.20
N PRO A 114 -29.32 23.54 18.88
CA PRO A 114 -29.95 22.44 18.16
C PRO A 114 -29.49 21.05 18.66
N VAL A 115 -30.41 20.08 18.64
CA VAL A 115 -30.16 18.70 19.11
C VAL A 115 -28.98 18.04 18.38
N ASP A 116 -28.79 18.33 17.09
CA ASP A 116 -27.68 17.80 16.32
C ASP A 116 -26.31 18.33 16.80
N ALA A 117 -26.24 19.60 17.23
CA ALA A 117 -25.04 20.16 17.84
C ALA A 117 -24.81 19.58 19.24
N MET A 118 -25.87 19.41 20.04
CA MET A 118 -25.77 18.75 21.36
C MET A 118 -25.27 17.31 21.26
N ARG A 119 -25.61 16.57 20.20
CA ARG A 119 -25.10 15.20 19.98
C ARG A 119 -23.61 15.16 19.63
N LYS A 120 -23.06 16.26 19.14
CA LYS A 120 -21.65 16.39 18.75
C LYS A 120 -20.80 17.03 19.85
N ALA A 121 -21.41 17.73 20.80
CA ALA A 121 -20.76 18.29 21.97
C ALA A 121 -20.82 17.33 23.16
N ASP A 122 -19.80 17.37 24.02
CA ASP A 122 -19.71 16.53 25.22
C ASP A 122 -20.16 17.29 26.47
N ASP A 123 -19.99 18.61 26.48
CA ASP A 123 -20.21 19.44 27.67
C ASP A 123 -20.42 20.93 27.34
N PHE A 124 -20.86 21.70 28.33
CA PHE A 124 -21.14 23.13 28.24
C PHE A 124 -20.42 23.90 29.34
N ILE A 125 -19.82 25.04 28.98
CA ILE A 125 -19.14 25.93 29.92
C ILE A 125 -19.77 27.32 29.87
N TRP A 126 -20.18 27.78 31.05
CA TRP A 126 -20.67 29.13 31.28
C TRP A 126 -19.52 30.02 31.75
N MET A 127 -18.77 30.60 30.83
CA MET A 127 -17.51 31.29 31.15
C MET A 127 -17.62 32.43 32.18
N LEU A 128 -18.80 33.04 32.31
CA LEU A 128 -19.04 34.16 33.24
C LEU A 128 -19.72 33.76 34.55
N GLU A 129 -20.20 32.51 34.68
CA GLU A 129 -20.90 32.03 35.87
C GLU A 129 -20.06 31.05 36.71
N ASP A 130 -19.07 30.40 36.09
CA ASP A 130 -18.16 29.44 36.74
C ASP A 130 -16.77 30.02 37.01
N THR A 131 -16.06 29.42 37.97
CA THR A 131 -14.65 29.77 38.23
C THR A 131 -13.72 29.15 37.19
N THR A 132 -12.73 29.91 36.72
CA THR A 132 -11.73 29.46 35.75
C THR A 132 -10.99 28.19 36.21
N ALA A 133 -10.66 28.10 37.50
CA ALA A 133 -9.97 26.94 38.07
C ALA A 133 -10.80 25.65 38.01
N PHE A 134 -12.11 25.74 38.25
CA PHE A 134 -13.02 24.60 38.14
C PHE A 134 -13.15 24.15 36.68
N ILE A 135 -13.36 25.08 35.76
CA ILE A 135 -13.45 24.81 34.32
C ILE A 135 -12.16 24.15 33.82
N GLY A 136 -10.99 24.71 34.17
CA GLY A 136 -9.68 24.16 33.79
C GLY A 136 -9.48 22.72 34.30
N GLY A 137 -9.90 22.43 35.54
CA GLY A 137 -9.87 21.07 36.10
C GLY A 137 -10.75 20.08 35.32
N ARG A 138 -11.95 20.49 34.90
CA ARG A 138 -12.87 19.65 34.11
C ARG A 138 -12.28 19.32 32.73
N ILE A 139 -11.70 20.31 32.07
CA ILE A 139 -11.07 20.16 30.75
C ILE A 139 -9.89 19.18 30.83
N VAL A 140 -9.02 19.33 31.83
CA VAL A 140 -7.89 18.39 32.04
C VAL A 140 -8.41 16.96 32.26
N ALA A 141 -9.41 16.79 33.12
CA ALA A 141 -9.98 15.46 33.36
C ALA A 141 -10.62 14.84 32.10
N ALA A 142 -11.21 15.66 31.22
CA ALA A 142 -11.74 15.19 29.94
C ALA A 142 -10.62 14.77 28.97
N ILE A 143 -9.54 15.56 28.88
CA ILE A 143 -8.35 15.21 28.09
C ILE A 143 -7.74 13.91 28.60
N GLU A 144 -7.60 13.73 29.91
CA GLU A 144 -7.07 12.49 30.49
C GLU A 144 -7.94 11.27 30.15
N ARG A 145 -9.26 11.38 30.29
CA ARG A 145 -10.19 10.31 29.87
C ARG A 145 -10.08 10.00 28.38
N TYR A 146 -9.96 11.02 27.53
CA TYR A 146 -9.77 10.82 26.09
C TYR A 146 -8.46 10.09 25.77
N ARG A 147 -7.38 10.43 26.47
CA ARG A 147 -6.08 9.76 26.30
C ARG A 147 -6.10 8.31 26.74
N GLU A 148 -6.93 7.98 27.72
CA GLU A 148 -7.18 6.60 28.10
C GLU A 148 -7.90 5.85 27.00
N THR A 149 -8.86 6.45 26.28
CA THR A 149 -9.65 5.74 25.26
C THR A 149 -9.01 5.68 23.89
N VAL A 150 -8.17 6.65 23.52
CA VAL A 150 -7.57 6.77 22.17
C VAL A 150 -6.51 5.70 21.86
N LEU A 151 -5.82 5.18 22.89
CA LEU A 151 -4.77 4.18 22.68
C LEU A 151 -5.38 2.79 22.49
N PRO A 152 -5.07 2.07 21.39
CA PRO A 152 -5.62 0.74 21.19
C PRO A 152 -4.98 -0.30 22.12
N PRO A 153 -5.57 -1.51 22.26
CA PRO A 153 -5.32 -2.40 23.38
C PRO A 153 -3.84 -2.75 23.62
N MET A 154 -3.12 -3.17 22.59
CA MET A 154 -1.72 -3.59 22.69
C MET A 154 -0.80 -2.40 22.95
N PHE A 155 -0.97 -1.30 22.20
CA PHE A 155 -0.13 -0.12 22.41
C PHE A 155 -0.37 0.53 23.77
N ARG A 156 -1.62 0.55 24.24
CA ARG A 156 -1.97 1.00 25.59
C ARG A 156 -1.26 0.21 26.67
N ALA A 157 -1.28 -1.12 26.57
CA ALA A 157 -0.62 -2.01 27.53
C ALA A 157 0.90 -1.78 27.55
N LEU A 158 1.54 -1.68 26.37
CA LEU A 158 2.97 -1.34 26.27
C LEU A 158 3.31 0.03 26.86
N ALA A 159 2.48 1.05 26.55
CA ALA A 159 2.67 2.40 27.06
C ALA A 159 2.53 2.44 28.60
N GLN A 160 1.62 1.66 29.17
CA GLN A 160 1.47 1.50 30.62
C GLN A 160 2.66 0.78 31.24
N PHE A 161 3.06 -0.38 30.69
CA PHE A 161 4.22 -1.14 31.18
C PHE A 161 5.49 -0.29 31.19
N SER A 162 5.71 0.54 30.16
CA SER A 162 6.88 1.41 30.08
C SER A 162 7.03 2.35 31.29
N ARG A 163 5.93 2.65 32.01
CA ARG A 163 5.87 3.54 33.19
C ARG A 163 6.15 2.83 34.53
N VAL A 164 6.19 1.50 34.58
CA VAL A 164 6.33 0.76 35.85
C VAL A 164 7.80 0.63 36.28
N TYR A 165 8.78 0.95 35.41
CA TYR A 165 10.23 1.01 35.70
C TYR A 165 10.81 -0.19 36.47
N GLU A 166 10.37 -1.40 36.13
CA GLU A 166 10.82 -2.61 36.81
C GLU A 166 12.21 -3.06 36.36
N TYR A 167 12.96 -3.70 37.27
CA TYR A 167 14.20 -4.39 36.94
C TYR A 167 13.87 -5.77 36.35
N SER A 168 14.15 -5.95 35.06
CA SER A 168 13.91 -7.21 34.36
C SER A 168 15.10 -8.17 34.50
N TRP A 169 14.80 -9.43 34.84
CA TRP A 169 15.76 -10.56 34.87
C TRP A 169 15.50 -11.60 33.77
N HIS A 170 14.80 -11.18 32.71
CA HIS A 170 14.37 -12.03 31.59
C HIS A 170 14.92 -11.50 30.26
N THR A 171 14.68 -12.24 29.17
CA THR A 171 14.98 -11.79 27.80
C THR A 171 14.10 -10.61 27.39
N PRO A 172 14.57 -9.73 26.47
CA PRO A 172 15.86 -9.77 25.78
C PRO A 172 17.07 -9.35 26.63
N GLY A 173 18.25 -9.90 26.31
CA GLY A 173 19.49 -9.71 27.08
C GLY A 173 20.03 -8.27 27.14
N HIS A 174 19.49 -7.34 26.35
CA HIS A 174 19.82 -5.93 26.48
C HIS A 174 19.14 -5.24 27.67
N THR A 175 18.09 -5.85 28.25
CA THR A 175 17.38 -5.39 29.45
C THR A 175 16.98 -3.92 29.37
N GLY A 176 16.04 -3.61 28.47
CA GLY A 176 15.61 -2.22 28.22
C GLY A 176 16.68 -1.33 27.56
N GLY A 177 17.79 -1.92 27.09
CA GLY A 177 18.86 -1.24 26.38
C GLY A 177 20.10 -0.98 27.25
N THR A 178 20.05 -1.35 28.53
CA THR A 178 21.16 -1.24 29.50
C THR A 178 22.46 -1.86 28.99
N ALA A 179 22.40 -3.00 28.28
CA ALA A 179 23.62 -3.62 27.74
C ALA A 179 24.32 -2.75 26.69
N PHE A 180 23.56 -2.02 25.86
CA PHE A 180 24.13 -1.12 24.85
C PHE A 180 24.92 0.03 25.48
N LEU A 181 24.54 0.47 26.69
CA LEU A 181 25.24 1.53 27.41
C LEU A 181 26.66 1.14 27.85
N LYS A 182 27.04 -0.14 27.76
CA LYS A 182 28.33 -0.67 28.20
C LYS A 182 29.45 -0.57 27.14
N SER A 183 29.16 -0.03 25.95
CA SER A 183 30.13 0.13 24.86
C SER A 183 29.90 1.44 24.11
N PRO A 184 30.94 2.15 23.62
CA PRO A 184 30.76 3.38 22.85
C PRO A 184 29.86 3.22 21.61
N VAL A 185 30.02 2.13 20.85
CA VAL A 185 29.17 1.87 19.69
C VAL A 185 27.73 1.55 20.10
N GLY A 186 27.54 0.83 21.21
CA GLY A 186 26.22 0.56 21.76
C GLY A 186 25.54 1.83 22.28
N ARG A 187 26.29 2.74 22.90
CA ARG A 187 25.77 4.03 23.37
C ARG A 187 25.27 4.88 22.20
N ALA A 188 26.05 4.98 21.12
CA ALA A 188 25.63 5.68 19.90
C ALA A 188 24.36 5.06 19.30
N TYR A 189 24.28 3.72 19.25
CA TYR A 189 23.08 3.00 18.81
C TYR A 189 21.85 3.27 19.70
N PHE A 190 22.03 3.25 21.03
CA PHE A 190 20.96 3.54 21.98
C PHE A 190 20.46 4.99 21.86
N GLU A 191 21.38 5.95 21.69
CA GLU A 191 21.03 7.37 21.52
C GLU A 191 20.32 7.64 20.19
N PHE A 192 20.70 6.94 19.12
CA PHE A 192 20.06 7.05 17.81
C PHE A 192 18.60 6.58 17.83
N PHE A 193 18.33 5.39 18.38
CA PHE A 193 16.98 4.83 18.41
C PHE A 193 16.13 5.35 19.58
N GLY A 194 16.77 5.72 20.69
CA GLY A 194 16.12 6.16 21.91
C GLY A 194 15.63 5.02 22.81
N GLU A 195 15.54 5.31 24.10
CA GLU A 195 15.22 4.35 25.16
C GLU A 195 13.86 3.65 24.99
N SER A 196 12.84 4.36 24.52
CA SER A 196 11.47 3.84 24.41
C SER A 196 11.38 2.58 23.54
N LEU A 197 12.16 2.51 22.45
CA LEU A 197 12.20 1.33 21.59
C LEU A 197 12.66 0.11 22.40
N PHE A 198 13.79 0.21 23.07
CA PHE A 198 14.38 -0.90 23.82
C PHE A 198 13.57 -1.29 25.05
N ARG A 199 12.86 -0.34 25.68
CA ARG A 199 11.93 -0.64 26.77
C ARG A 199 10.66 -1.35 26.29
N SER A 200 10.28 -1.16 25.02
CA SER A 200 9.16 -1.87 24.40
C SER A 200 9.54 -3.22 23.77
N ASP A 201 10.85 -3.50 23.63
CA ASP A 201 11.35 -4.79 23.16
C ASP A 201 11.36 -5.80 24.32
N LEU A 202 10.25 -6.52 24.43
CA LEU A 202 9.92 -7.42 25.53
C LEU A 202 9.69 -8.83 25.02
N SER A 203 9.57 -9.77 25.96
CA SER A 203 9.25 -11.16 25.66
C SER A 203 7.99 -11.61 26.39
N ILE A 204 7.54 -12.82 26.09
CA ILE A 204 6.43 -13.50 26.77
C ILE A 204 6.62 -13.62 28.29
N SER A 205 7.83 -13.39 28.82
CA SER A 205 8.07 -13.30 30.27
C SER A 205 7.26 -12.19 30.94
N VAL A 206 6.82 -11.17 30.19
CA VAL A 206 5.90 -10.14 30.67
C VAL A 206 4.46 -10.63 30.47
N GLY A 207 4.00 -11.48 31.39
CA GLY A 207 2.72 -12.20 31.25
C GLY A 207 1.48 -11.31 31.11
N GLU A 208 1.53 -10.06 31.59
CA GLU A 208 0.43 -9.09 31.46
C GLU A 208 0.18 -8.63 30.00
N LEU A 209 1.16 -8.78 29.11
CA LEU A 209 1.01 -8.46 27.68
C LEU A 209 0.47 -9.63 26.85
N GLY A 210 0.30 -10.80 27.46
CA GLY A 210 -0.13 -12.02 26.75
C GLY A 210 0.94 -12.53 25.77
N SER A 211 0.47 -13.27 24.76
CA SER A 211 1.32 -13.97 23.79
C SER A 211 0.72 -13.87 22.40
N LEU A 212 1.57 -13.57 21.42
CA LEU A 212 1.20 -13.52 20.00
C LEU A 212 0.79 -14.90 19.48
N LEU A 213 1.53 -15.96 19.86
CA LEU A 213 1.28 -17.31 19.38
C LEU A 213 0.02 -17.94 20.02
N ASP A 214 -0.36 -17.47 21.20
CA ASP A 214 -1.56 -17.93 21.91
C ASP A 214 -2.78 -17.03 21.68
N HIS A 215 -2.62 -15.91 20.93
CA HIS A 215 -3.68 -14.93 20.66
C HIS A 215 -4.38 -14.43 21.94
N SER A 216 -3.58 -14.14 22.97
CA SER A 216 -4.07 -13.91 24.33
C SER A 216 -3.71 -12.52 24.86
N GLY A 217 -4.37 -12.12 25.96
CA GLY A 217 -4.15 -10.82 26.60
C GLY A 217 -4.42 -9.62 25.66
N PRO A 218 -3.71 -8.50 25.86
CA PRO A 218 -3.79 -7.32 25.00
C PRO A 218 -3.57 -7.60 23.51
N ILE A 219 -2.75 -8.59 23.15
CA ILE A 219 -2.53 -8.97 21.74
C ILE A 219 -3.82 -9.57 21.14
N GLY A 220 -4.45 -10.51 21.84
CA GLY A 220 -5.72 -11.08 21.38
C GLY A 220 -6.88 -10.06 21.37
N GLU A 221 -6.86 -9.09 22.29
CA GLU A 221 -7.81 -7.96 22.26
C GLU A 221 -7.58 -7.06 21.05
N SER A 222 -6.32 -6.77 20.73
CA SER A 222 -5.91 -6.02 19.53
C SER A 222 -6.33 -6.74 18.23
N GLU A 223 -6.21 -8.06 18.17
CA GLU A 223 -6.68 -8.85 17.02
C GLU A 223 -8.21 -8.78 16.84
N ARG A 224 -8.97 -8.86 17.93
CA ARG A 224 -10.44 -8.66 17.91
C ARG A 224 -10.81 -7.23 17.51
N TYR A 225 -10.06 -6.24 18.01
CA TYR A 225 -10.22 -4.84 17.65
C TYR A 225 -9.99 -4.62 16.15
N ALA A 226 -8.88 -5.13 15.61
CA ALA A 226 -8.57 -5.07 14.19
C ALA A 226 -9.63 -5.81 13.35
N ALA A 227 -10.11 -6.98 13.77
CA ALA A 227 -11.17 -7.70 13.06
C ALA A 227 -12.45 -6.86 12.92
N ARG A 228 -12.86 -6.14 13.99
CA ARG A 228 -14.00 -5.21 13.93
C ARG A 228 -13.75 -4.07 12.94
N VAL A 229 -12.60 -3.40 13.04
CA VAL A 229 -12.25 -2.25 12.19
C VAL A 229 -12.22 -2.67 10.70
N PHE A 230 -11.55 -3.78 10.40
CA PHE A 230 -11.36 -4.29 9.05
C PHE A 230 -12.53 -5.15 8.53
N GLY A 231 -13.59 -5.35 9.32
CA GLY A 231 -14.80 -6.07 8.88
C GLY A 231 -14.60 -7.55 8.62
N ALA A 232 -13.75 -8.20 9.42
CA ALA A 232 -13.43 -9.62 9.36
C ALA A 232 -14.07 -10.38 10.54
N HIS A 233 -14.26 -11.70 10.39
CA HIS A 233 -14.63 -12.56 11.53
C HIS A 233 -13.44 -12.73 12.48
N ARG A 234 -12.24 -12.89 11.91
CA ARG A 234 -10.99 -13.08 12.65
C ARG A 234 -9.87 -12.30 11.99
N THR A 235 -8.92 -11.81 12.78
CA THR A 235 -7.71 -11.15 12.29
C THR A 235 -6.51 -11.64 13.09
N TYR A 236 -5.38 -11.83 12.41
CA TYR A 236 -4.11 -12.23 13.02
C TYR A 236 -3.06 -11.16 12.74
N HIS A 237 -2.32 -10.75 13.78
CA HIS A 237 -1.12 -9.95 13.57
C HIS A 237 -0.02 -10.82 12.95
N VAL A 238 0.76 -10.26 12.03
CA VAL A 238 1.94 -10.92 11.46
C VAL A 238 3.13 -9.97 11.53
N THR A 239 4.28 -10.50 11.96
CA THR A 239 5.52 -9.74 12.20
C THR A 239 6.63 -10.05 11.19
N ASN A 240 6.31 -10.75 10.10
CA ASN A 240 7.24 -11.07 9.01
C ASN A 240 6.64 -10.80 7.62
N GLY A 241 5.82 -9.74 7.54
CA GLY A 241 5.18 -9.21 6.34
C GLY A 241 4.11 -10.14 5.74
N SER A 242 3.42 -9.67 4.69
CA SER A 242 2.45 -10.52 3.98
C SER A 242 3.12 -11.70 3.26
N SER A 243 4.45 -11.68 3.15
CA SER A 243 5.23 -12.85 2.73
C SER A 243 5.00 -14.07 3.64
N MET A 244 5.02 -13.87 4.96
CA MET A 244 4.61 -14.91 5.91
C MET A 244 3.10 -15.18 5.80
N SER A 245 2.27 -14.13 5.71
CA SER A 245 0.82 -14.29 5.66
C SER A 245 0.34 -15.23 4.53
N ASN A 246 0.89 -15.07 3.32
CA ASN A 246 0.54 -15.93 2.18
C ASN A 246 0.94 -17.39 2.41
N ARG A 247 2.10 -17.63 3.03
CA ARG A 247 2.58 -18.99 3.36
C ARG A 247 1.67 -19.64 4.39
N VAL A 248 1.32 -18.91 5.46
CA VAL A 248 0.41 -19.39 6.51
C VAL A 248 -0.93 -19.83 5.91
N ILE A 249 -1.57 -18.98 5.11
CA ILE A 249 -2.89 -19.27 4.54
C ILE A 249 -2.84 -20.48 3.61
N LEU A 250 -1.86 -20.53 2.70
CA LEU A 250 -1.79 -21.62 1.74
C LEU A 250 -1.42 -22.94 2.41
N MET A 251 -0.47 -22.97 3.36
CA MET A 251 -0.14 -24.18 4.13
C MET A 251 -1.29 -24.63 5.04
N ALA A 252 -2.13 -23.72 5.53
CA ALA A 252 -3.34 -24.09 6.27
C ALA A 252 -4.43 -24.72 5.37
N SER A 253 -4.41 -24.42 4.07
CA SER A 253 -5.48 -24.76 3.14
C SER A 253 -5.17 -25.86 2.14
N VAL A 254 -3.90 -26.03 1.75
CA VAL A 254 -3.47 -26.89 0.62
C VAL A 254 -2.37 -27.83 1.07
N THR A 255 -2.43 -29.08 0.62
CA THR A 255 -1.41 -30.11 0.86
C THR A 255 -0.80 -30.61 -0.46
N ARG A 256 0.24 -31.45 -0.35
CA ARG A 256 0.93 -32.04 -1.50
C ARG A 256 -0.06 -32.67 -2.47
N ASN A 257 0.16 -32.45 -3.77
CA ASN A 257 -0.62 -33.05 -4.87
C ASN A 257 -2.10 -32.56 -4.96
N GLN A 258 -2.48 -31.51 -4.24
CA GLN A 258 -3.79 -30.87 -4.41
C GLN A 258 -3.70 -29.67 -5.35
N VAL A 259 -4.73 -29.47 -6.17
CA VAL A 259 -4.78 -28.33 -7.09
C VAL A 259 -5.12 -27.03 -6.34
N ALA A 260 -4.34 -25.99 -6.62
CA ALA A 260 -4.64 -24.61 -6.21
C ALA A 260 -4.73 -23.72 -7.46
N LEU A 261 -5.73 -22.84 -7.49
CA LEU A 261 -5.85 -21.82 -8.52
C LEU A 261 -5.00 -20.62 -8.11
N CYS A 262 -4.08 -20.20 -8.96
CA CYS A 262 -3.15 -19.13 -8.60
C CYS A 262 -3.12 -18.07 -9.68
N ASP A 263 -3.33 -16.81 -9.31
CA ASP A 263 -3.06 -15.69 -10.20
C ASP A 263 -1.61 -15.76 -10.71
N ARG A 264 -1.42 -15.66 -12.02
CA ARG A 264 -0.07 -15.63 -12.61
C ARG A 264 0.67 -14.34 -12.24
N ASN A 265 -0.08 -13.27 -11.96
CA ASN A 265 0.41 -12.06 -11.31
C ASN A 265 0.43 -12.25 -9.79
N CYS A 266 1.24 -13.21 -9.32
CA CYS A 266 1.42 -13.42 -7.89
C CYS A 266 2.80 -12.97 -7.42
N HIS A 267 2.86 -12.53 -6.17
CA HIS A 267 4.10 -12.16 -5.51
C HIS A 267 4.97 -13.41 -5.27
N LYS A 268 6.29 -13.23 -5.18
CA LYS A 268 7.26 -14.31 -4.89
C LYS A 268 6.92 -15.13 -3.63
N SER A 269 6.22 -14.54 -2.66
CA SER A 269 5.75 -15.29 -1.48
C SER A 269 4.69 -16.35 -1.80
N ALA A 270 3.86 -16.14 -2.83
CA ALA A 270 2.92 -17.13 -3.32
C ALA A 270 3.65 -18.31 -3.96
N GLU A 271 4.68 -18.04 -4.78
CA GLU A 271 5.60 -19.07 -5.29
C GLU A 271 6.17 -19.92 -4.16
N HIS A 272 6.77 -19.26 -3.15
CA HIS A 272 7.29 -19.97 -1.97
C HIS A 272 6.21 -20.77 -1.24
N ALA A 273 4.99 -20.23 -1.12
CA ALA A 273 3.88 -20.93 -0.47
C ALA A 273 3.49 -22.19 -1.26
N MET A 274 3.44 -22.12 -2.60
CA MET A 274 3.16 -23.27 -3.47
C MET A 274 4.25 -24.34 -3.33
N THR A 275 5.51 -23.93 -3.37
CA THR A 275 6.66 -24.84 -3.13
C THR A 275 6.58 -25.52 -1.76
N MET A 276 6.31 -24.77 -0.69
CA MET A 276 6.32 -25.32 0.68
C MET A 276 5.11 -26.22 0.99
N SER A 277 3.94 -25.89 0.46
CA SER A 277 2.72 -26.70 0.63
C SER A 277 2.70 -27.94 -0.27
N GLY A 278 3.45 -27.91 -1.38
CA GLY A 278 3.40 -28.93 -2.43
C GLY A 278 2.14 -28.84 -3.30
N ALA A 279 1.50 -27.67 -3.33
CA ALA A 279 0.36 -27.41 -4.19
C ALA A 279 0.72 -27.64 -5.67
N ILE A 280 -0.25 -28.11 -6.44
CA ILE A 280 -0.18 -28.18 -7.90
C ILE A 280 -0.86 -26.92 -8.45
N PRO A 281 -0.10 -25.91 -8.91
CA PRO A 281 -0.69 -24.67 -9.36
C PRO A 281 -1.36 -24.84 -10.73
N THR A 282 -2.59 -24.36 -10.84
CA THR A 282 -3.23 -24.06 -12.12
C THR A 282 -3.39 -22.54 -12.22
N TYR A 283 -2.72 -21.93 -13.21
CA TYR A 283 -2.61 -20.48 -13.28
C TYR A 283 -3.83 -19.81 -13.91
N LEU A 284 -4.31 -18.75 -13.26
CA LEU A 284 -5.26 -17.79 -13.81
C LEU A 284 -4.46 -16.67 -14.48
N ILE A 285 -4.61 -16.55 -15.79
CA ILE A 285 -3.77 -15.64 -16.60
C ILE A 285 -4.46 -14.27 -16.70
N PRO A 286 -3.83 -13.19 -16.21
CA PRO A 286 -4.36 -11.83 -16.31
C PRO A 286 -4.23 -11.28 -17.74
N SER A 287 -4.99 -10.23 -18.02
CA SER A 287 -4.82 -9.42 -19.24
C SER A 287 -3.62 -8.48 -19.15
N ARG A 288 -3.28 -7.80 -20.26
CA ARG A 288 -2.20 -6.81 -20.32
C ARG A 288 -2.48 -5.80 -21.43
N ASN A 289 -2.07 -4.55 -21.23
CA ASN A 289 -2.17 -3.51 -22.25
C ASN A 289 -0.83 -3.26 -22.98
N HIS A 290 -0.85 -2.32 -23.92
CA HIS A 290 0.29 -1.97 -24.77
C HIS A 290 1.48 -1.34 -24.03
N TYR A 291 1.28 -0.85 -22.79
CA TYR A 291 2.36 -0.37 -21.92
C TYR A 291 3.03 -1.51 -21.10
N GLY A 292 2.52 -2.74 -21.20
CA GLY A 292 2.96 -3.84 -20.34
C GLY A 292 2.31 -3.83 -18.95
N ILE A 293 1.39 -2.90 -18.67
CA ILE A 293 0.63 -2.88 -17.42
C ILE A 293 -0.22 -4.15 -17.35
N ILE A 294 -0.15 -4.85 -16.23
CA ILE A 294 -0.96 -6.03 -15.96
C ILE A 294 -2.38 -5.61 -15.65
N GLY A 295 -3.30 -6.12 -16.46
CA GLY A 295 -4.74 -5.96 -16.32
C GLY A 295 -5.35 -6.97 -15.36
N PRO A 296 -6.68 -6.96 -15.21
CA PRO A 296 -7.38 -7.96 -14.44
C PRO A 296 -7.39 -9.32 -15.17
N ILE A 297 -7.56 -10.41 -14.42
CA ILE A 297 -8.06 -11.68 -14.97
C ILE A 297 -9.49 -11.46 -15.45
N MET A 298 -9.78 -11.76 -16.70
CA MET A 298 -11.10 -11.47 -17.26
C MET A 298 -12.20 -12.40 -16.69
N PRO A 299 -13.45 -11.92 -16.49
CA PRO A 299 -14.52 -12.69 -15.86
C PRO A 299 -14.78 -14.06 -16.50
N GLU A 300 -14.70 -14.15 -17.83
CA GLU A 300 -14.91 -15.39 -18.57
C GLU A 300 -13.91 -16.49 -18.17
N ARG A 301 -12.70 -16.11 -17.72
CA ARG A 301 -11.66 -17.02 -17.24
C ARG A 301 -11.89 -17.50 -15.81
N LEU A 302 -12.79 -16.85 -15.07
CA LEU A 302 -13.13 -17.19 -13.69
C LEU A 302 -14.35 -18.10 -13.58
N THR A 303 -15.03 -18.39 -14.69
CA THR A 303 -16.19 -19.29 -14.70
C THR A 303 -15.78 -20.73 -14.39
N ALA A 304 -16.69 -21.51 -13.80
CA ALA A 304 -16.42 -22.91 -13.47
C ALA A 304 -16.02 -23.78 -14.69
N ALA A 305 -16.57 -23.47 -15.87
CA ALA A 305 -16.20 -24.13 -17.11
C ALA A 305 -14.76 -23.79 -17.55
N ALA A 306 -14.38 -22.52 -17.48
CA ALA A 306 -13.03 -22.08 -17.82
C ALA A 306 -11.98 -22.63 -16.83
N VAL A 307 -12.29 -22.63 -15.54
CA VAL A 307 -11.44 -23.22 -14.50
C VAL A 307 -11.22 -24.71 -14.76
N ARG A 308 -12.29 -25.46 -15.04
CA ARG A 308 -12.17 -26.89 -15.37
C ARG A 308 -11.29 -27.13 -16.61
N LEU A 309 -11.47 -26.32 -17.65
CA LEU A 309 -10.65 -26.41 -18.86
C LEU A 309 -9.18 -26.12 -18.57
N ALA A 310 -8.87 -25.13 -17.73
CA ALA A 310 -7.51 -24.80 -17.33
C ALA A 310 -6.85 -25.96 -16.55
N ILE A 311 -7.59 -26.61 -15.65
CA ILE A 311 -7.11 -27.78 -14.89
C ILE A 311 -6.89 -28.97 -15.83
N ASP A 312 -7.83 -29.28 -16.72
CA ASP A 312 -7.73 -30.39 -17.67
C ASP A 312 -6.54 -30.21 -18.64
N ALA A 313 -6.18 -28.96 -18.92
CA ALA A 313 -5.02 -28.60 -19.75
C ALA A 313 -3.68 -28.62 -18.99
N ASN A 314 -3.68 -28.65 -17.65
CA ASN A 314 -2.47 -28.57 -16.84
C ASN A 314 -1.66 -29.89 -16.92
N PRO A 315 -0.42 -29.88 -17.47
CA PRO A 315 0.40 -31.09 -17.59
C PRO A 315 0.79 -31.73 -16.24
N LEU A 316 0.76 -30.95 -15.14
CA LEU A 316 1.01 -31.48 -13.81
C LEU A 316 -0.19 -32.26 -13.27
N VAL A 317 -1.41 -32.01 -13.77
CA VAL A 317 -2.62 -32.74 -13.37
C VAL A 317 -2.89 -33.89 -14.35
N ARG A 318 -2.78 -33.61 -15.65
CA ARG A 318 -3.11 -34.58 -16.71
C ARG A 318 -2.11 -35.75 -16.74
N GLY A 319 -2.61 -36.95 -16.48
CA GLY A 319 -1.84 -38.19 -16.66
C GLY A 319 -0.82 -38.49 -15.56
N ARG A 320 -0.90 -37.78 -14.42
CA ARG A 320 -0.17 -38.12 -13.19
C ARG A 320 -1.12 -38.74 -12.18
N ASP A 321 -0.78 -39.93 -11.70
CA ASP A 321 -1.56 -40.60 -10.67
C ASP A 321 -1.45 -39.88 -9.32
N GLY A 322 -2.54 -39.88 -8.55
CA GLY A 322 -2.57 -39.35 -7.18
C GLY A 322 -2.77 -37.83 -7.05
N ILE A 323 -3.14 -37.15 -8.13
CA ILE A 323 -3.54 -35.72 -8.11
C ILE A 323 -5.05 -35.64 -8.30
N ASP A 324 -5.74 -35.09 -7.31
CA ASP A 324 -7.17 -34.78 -7.41
C ASP A 324 -7.34 -33.46 -8.19
N PRO A 325 -8.06 -33.45 -9.33
CA PRO A 325 -8.26 -32.24 -10.12
C PRO A 325 -9.17 -31.22 -9.43
N THR A 326 -9.80 -31.55 -8.29
CA THR A 326 -10.66 -30.63 -7.55
C THR A 326 -9.83 -29.52 -6.90
N PRO A 327 -9.98 -28.25 -7.31
CA PRO A 327 -9.22 -27.17 -6.70
C PRO A 327 -9.73 -26.87 -5.28
N VAL A 328 -8.81 -26.68 -4.33
CA VAL A 328 -9.18 -26.48 -2.91
C VAL A 328 -9.00 -25.04 -2.41
N HIS A 329 -8.33 -24.20 -3.19
CA HIS A 329 -8.00 -22.82 -2.84
C HIS A 329 -7.78 -21.99 -4.11
N ALA A 330 -8.18 -20.71 -4.11
CA ALA A 330 -7.79 -19.76 -5.13
C ALA A 330 -7.12 -18.52 -4.53
N LEU A 331 -6.01 -18.10 -5.12
CA LEU A 331 -5.24 -16.91 -4.75
C LEU A 331 -5.32 -15.87 -5.87
N ILE A 332 -5.84 -14.67 -5.57
CA ILE A 332 -5.97 -13.53 -6.49
C ILE A 332 -5.25 -12.31 -5.91
N THR A 333 -4.44 -11.60 -6.69
CA THR A 333 -3.83 -10.34 -6.24
C THR A 333 -4.81 -9.17 -6.45
N ASN A 334 -5.21 -8.45 -5.39
CA ASN A 334 -6.15 -7.33 -5.47
C ASN A 334 -5.80 -6.19 -4.49
N SER A 335 -5.53 -4.95 -4.92
CA SER A 335 -5.39 -4.51 -6.30
C SER A 335 -4.15 -5.10 -6.97
N THR A 336 -4.04 -4.97 -8.30
CA THR A 336 -2.75 -5.10 -8.97
C THR A 336 -1.77 -4.02 -8.48
N TYR A 337 -0.48 -4.19 -8.80
CA TYR A 337 0.56 -3.22 -8.44
C TYR A 337 0.25 -1.81 -8.97
N ASP A 338 -0.22 -1.74 -10.22
CA ASP A 338 -0.56 -0.49 -10.92
C ASP A 338 -1.95 0.07 -10.53
N GLY A 339 -2.62 -0.54 -9.54
CA GLY A 339 -3.87 -0.02 -8.97
C GLY A 339 -5.14 -0.49 -9.65
N LEU A 340 -5.15 -1.62 -10.34
CA LEU A 340 -6.41 -2.18 -10.85
C LEU A 340 -7.12 -2.98 -9.78
N CYS A 341 -8.30 -2.51 -9.39
CA CYS A 341 -9.12 -3.05 -8.32
C CYS A 341 -10.30 -3.83 -8.91
N TYR A 342 -10.39 -5.11 -8.57
CA TYR A 342 -11.47 -5.98 -9.03
C TYR A 342 -12.78 -5.65 -8.32
N ASN A 343 -13.92 -5.88 -8.97
CA ASN A 343 -15.19 -6.08 -8.28
C ASN A 343 -15.15 -7.45 -7.59
N VAL A 344 -14.87 -7.44 -6.29
CA VAL A 344 -14.64 -8.66 -5.49
C VAL A 344 -15.92 -9.47 -5.38
N ALA A 345 -17.08 -8.84 -5.25
CA ALA A 345 -18.36 -9.55 -5.23
C ALA A 345 -18.57 -10.37 -6.52
N ARG A 346 -18.16 -9.81 -7.68
CA ARG A 346 -18.20 -10.52 -8.97
C ARG A 346 -17.19 -11.67 -9.03
N VAL A 347 -15.97 -11.48 -8.51
CA VAL A 347 -14.96 -12.56 -8.42
C VAL A 347 -15.44 -13.70 -7.52
N GLU A 348 -16.00 -13.40 -6.35
CA GLU A 348 -16.59 -14.38 -5.44
C GLU A 348 -17.72 -15.18 -6.11
N ALA A 349 -18.60 -14.51 -6.85
CA ALA A 349 -19.71 -15.17 -7.55
C ALA A 349 -19.25 -16.14 -8.65
N LEU A 350 -18.11 -15.85 -9.29
CA LEU A 350 -17.55 -16.67 -10.37
C LEU A 350 -16.69 -17.80 -9.82
N LEU A 351 -15.58 -17.47 -9.13
CA LEU A 351 -14.64 -18.47 -8.60
C LEU A 351 -15.22 -19.29 -7.45
N GLY A 352 -16.15 -18.72 -6.68
CA GLY A 352 -16.84 -19.43 -5.62
C GLY A 352 -17.69 -20.60 -6.12
N GLN A 353 -17.89 -20.77 -7.43
CA GLN A 353 -18.50 -21.99 -8.00
C GLN A 353 -17.50 -23.14 -8.15
N SER A 354 -16.20 -22.86 -8.11
CA SER A 354 -15.12 -23.83 -8.30
C SER A 354 -14.36 -24.15 -7.03
N VAL A 355 -14.27 -23.21 -6.08
CA VAL A 355 -13.53 -23.39 -4.83
C VAL A 355 -14.34 -22.89 -3.63
N ASP A 356 -14.07 -23.47 -2.46
CA ASP A 356 -14.66 -23.03 -1.20
C ASP A 356 -13.84 -21.96 -0.47
N ARG A 357 -12.59 -21.74 -0.88
CA ARG A 357 -11.66 -20.82 -0.23
C ARG A 357 -11.04 -19.86 -1.23
N LEU A 358 -11.25 -18.58 -1.02
CA LEU A 358 -10.71 -17.49 -1.82
C LEU A 358 -9.75 -16.65 -0.97
N HIS A 359 -8.55 -16.42 -1.45
CA HIS A 359 -7.56 -15.57 -0.83
C HIS A 359 -7.25 -14.41 -1.76
N PHE A 360 -7.58 -13.20 -1.32
CA PHE A 360 -7.15 -11.97 -1.96
C PHE A 360 -5.84 -11.48 -1.33
N ASP A 361 -4.77 -11.45 -2.12
CA ASP A 361 -3.53 -10.79 -1.71
C ASP A 361 -3.70 -9.27 -1.87
N GLU A 362 -4.11 -8.64 -0.77
CA GLU A 362 -4.36 -7.20 -0.66
C GLU A 362 -3.18 -6.44 -0.04
N ALA A 363 -1.96 -6.93 -0.25
CA ALA A 363 -0.76 -6.33 0.34
C ALA A 363 -0.64 -4.82 0.03
N TRP A 364 -1.07 -4.39 -1.15
CA TRP A 364 -1.07 -3.00 -1.63
C TRP A 364 -2.37 -2.24 -1.37
N TYR A 365 -3.32 -2.80 -0.62
CA TYR A 365 -4.71 -2.34 -0.68
C TYR A 365 -5.44 -2.34 0.67
N GLY A 366 -4.69 -2.34 1.79
CA GLY A 366 -5.26 -2.40 3.13
C GLY A 366 -6.13 -1.21 3.57
N TYR A 367 -6.12 -0.11 2.82
CA TYR A 367 -6.95 1.08 3.10
C TYR A 367 -8.35 1.03 2.47
N ALA A 368 -8.60 0.11 1.55
CA ALA A 368 -9.76 0.17 0.66
C ALA A 368 -11.10 0.23 1.41
N ARG A 369 -11.23 -0.54 2.49
CA ARG A 369 -12.46 -0.58 3.31
C ARG A 369 -12.87 0.78 3.87
N PHE A 370 -11.92 1.67 4.09
CA PHE A 370 -12.16 2.92 4.81
C PHE A 370 -12.61 4.06 3.90
N ASN A 371 -12.74 3.83 2.58
CA ASN A 371 -13.26 4.84 1.67
C ASN A 371 -14.42 4.31 0.79
N PRO A 372 -15.57 5.00 0.74
CA PRO A 372 -16.72 4.57 -0.07
C PRO A 372 -16.44 4.37 -1.57
N ILE A 373 -15.41 5.03 -2.12
CA ILE A 373 -15.05 4.88 -3.54
C ILE A 373 -14.66 3.43 -3.88
N TYR A 374 -14.19 2.65 -2.91
CA TYR A 374 -13.75 1.26 -3.11
C TYR A 374 -14.82 0.21 -2.75
N ARG A 375 -16.08 0.62 -2.56
CA ARG A 375 -17.18 -0.28 -2.20
C ARG A 375 -17.22 -1.49 -3.14
N ASP A 376 -17.35 -2.69 -2.56
CA ASP A 376 -17.39 -4.00 -3.23
C ASP A 376 -16.10 -4.39 -3.98
N ARG A 377 -15.01 -3.63 -3.83
CA ARG A 377 -13.72 -3.86 -4.52
C ARG A 377 -12.60 -4.41 -3.66
N HIS A 378 -12.90 -4.84 -2.43
CA HIS A 378 -11.94 -5.42 -1.49
C HIS A 378 -12.55 -6.64 -0.79
N ALA A 379 -11.73 -7.58 -0.33
CA ALA A 379 -12.12 -8.88 0.23
C ALA A 379 -13.09 -8.77 1.41
N MET A 380 -12.85 -7.80 2.30
CA MET A 380 -13.68 -7.57 3.48
C MET A 380 -14.81 -6.55 3.22
N HIS A 381 -15.46 -6.58 2.04
CA HIS A 381 -16.55 -5.68 1.64
C HIS A 381 -17.85 -5.91 2.42
N GLY A 382 -18.65 -4.89 2.67
CA GLY A 382 -19.90 -5.04 3.43
C GLY A 382 -19.71 -5.44 4.90
N ASP A 383 -20.79 -5.92 5.52
CA ASP A 383 -20.82 -6.30 6.94
C ASP A 383 -20.49 -7.80 7.14
N PRO A 384 -19.55 -8.15 8.02
CA PRO A 384 -19.20 -9.56 8.28
C PRO A 384 -20.41 -10.42 8.69
N SER A 385 -21.39 -9.87 9.41
CA SER A 385 -22.61 -10.61 9.82
C SER A 385 -23.48 -11.08 8.65
N GLN A 386 -23.26 -10.54 7.45
CA GLN A 386 -23.96 -10.92 6.21
C GLN A 386 -23.16 -11.93 5.37
N HIS A 387 -22.02 -12.41 5.86
CA HIS A 387 -21.21 -13.44 5.22
C HIS A 387 -21.52 -14.80 5.84
N ASP A 388 -22.44 -15.54 5.22
CA ASP A 388 -22.91 -16.83 5.73
C ASP A 388 -22.19 -18.04 5.12
N ALA A 389 -22.53 -19.23 5.62
CA ALA A 389 -21.96 -20.50 5.18
C ALA A 389 -22.31 -20.91 3.73
N THR A 390 -23.08 -20.11 2.99
CA THR A 390 -23.35 -20.36 1.56
C THR A 390 -22.30 -19.71 0.66
N LYS A 391 -21.57 -18.71 1.16
CA LYS A 391 -20.49 -18.01 0.45
C LYS A 391 -19.15 -18.71 0.67
N PRO A 392 -18.14 -18.55 -0.21
CA PRO A 392 -16.80 -19.07 0.04
C PRO A 392 -16.19 -18.47 1.31
N THR A 393 -15.31 -19.21 1.98
CA THR A 393 -14.43 -18.64 3.01
C THR A 393 -13.44 -17.70 2.34
N VAL A 394 -13.32 -16.46 2.82
CA VAL A 394 -12.46 -15.43 2.22
C VAL A 394 -11.32 -15.07 3.15
N PHE A 395 -10.12 -14.99 2.60
CA PHE A 395 -8.91 -14.49 3.25
C PHE A 395 -8.45 -13.19 2.58
N ALA A 396 -7.95 -12.25 3.38
CA ALA A 396 -7.21 -11.10 2.87
C ALA A 396 -5.87 -10.97 3.59
N THR A 397 -4.80 -10.74 2.82
CA THR A 397 -3.48 -10.42 3.38
C THR A 397 -3.14 -8.98 3.10
N GLN A 398 -2.79 -8.23 4.14
CA GLN A 398 -2.53 -6.79 4.00
C GLN A 398 -1.17 -6.46 4.61
N SER A 399 -0.28 -5.86 3.82
CA SER A 399 0.99 -5.35 4.32
C SER A 399 0.73 -3.97 4.88
N THR A 400 0.46 -3.91 6.18
CA THR A 400 0.13 -2.67 6.89
C THR A 400 1.18 -1.58 6.64
N HIS A 401 2.46 -1.95 6.58
CA HIS A 401 3.57 -1.02 6.36
C HIS A 401 3.71 -0.45 4.95
N LYS A 402 2.95 -0.96 3.96
CA LYS A 402 3.06 -0.46 2.57
C LYS A 402 2.28 0.83 2.39
N LEU A 403 0.96 0.78 2.63
CA LEU A 403 0.05 1.90 2.34
C LEU A 403 -0.86 2.29 3.51
N LEU A 404 -0.71 1.62 4.66
CA LEU A 404 -1.12 2.15 5.95
C LEU A 404 0.11 2.62 6.73
N ALA A 405 -0.03 2.92 8.02
CA ALA A 405 1.04 3.45 8.85
C ALA A 405 1.52 2.42 9.88
N ALA A 406 2.48 1.58 9.51
CA ALA A 406 3.10 0.60 10.41
C ALA A 406 4.58 0.36 10.09
N LEU A 407 5.31 -0.23 11.04
CA LEU A 407 6.72 -0.58 10.82
C LEU A 407 6.83 -1.69 9.78
N SER A 408 7.90 -1.69 8.98
CA SER A 408 8.20 -2.78 8.05
C SER A 408 8.07 -4.15 8.74
N GLN A 409 7.65 -5.15 7.96
CA GLN A 409 7.25 -6.49 8.42
C GLN A 409 5.89 -6.57 9.13
N ALA A 410 5.26 -5.45 9.52
CA ALA A 410 3.89 -5.46 10.02
C ALA A 410 2.91 -5.88 8.90
N SER A 411 2.06 -6.86 9.20
CA SER A 411 1.03 -7.36 8.28
C SER A 411 -0.18 -7.87 9.07
N PHE A 412 -1.32 -7.98 8.39
CA PHE A 412 -2.51 -8.66 8.89
C PHE A 412 -2.91 -9.82 7.99
N ILE A 413 -3.49 -10.85 8.60
CA ILE A 413 -4.36 -11.82 7.92
C ILE A 413 -5.78 -11.58 8.41
N HIS A 414 -6.71 -11.31 7.50
CA HIS A 414 -8.14 -11.20 7.79
C HIS A 414 -8.87 -12.43 7.25
N VAL A 415 -9.84 -12.94 8.01
CA VAL A 415 -10.63 -14.13 7.64
C VAL A 415 -12.12 -13.82 7.76
N ARG A 416 -12.87 -14.19 6.71
CA ARG A 416 -14.32 -14.33 6.72
C ARG A 416 -14.69 -15.78 6.47
N ASP A 417 -15.12 -16.42 7.55
CA ASP A 417 -15.65 -17.79 7.52
C ASP A 417 -16.90 -17.90 6.63
N GLY A 418 -16.88 -18.86 5.71
CA GLY A 418 -17.98 -19.23 4.82
C GLY A 418 -18.05 -20.76 4.68
N ARG A 419 -18.11 -21.28 3.46
CA ARG A 419 -18.01 -22.72 3.18
C ARG A 419 -16.62 -23.24 3.53
N ASN A 420 -16.58 -24.41 4.15
CA ASN A 420 -15.34 -25.13 4.53
C ASN A 420 -14.28 -24.25 5.23
N PRO A 421 -14.64 -23.54 6.33
CA PRO A 421 -13.74 -22.63 7.01
C PRO A 421 -12.59 -23.41 7.69
N ILE A 422 -11.50 -22.69 7.99
CA ILE A 422 -10.37 -23.26 8.74
C ILE A 422 -10.49 -22.79 10.19
N GLU A 423 -10.91 -23.70 11.06
CA GLU A 423 -11.03 -23.45 12.50
C GLU A 423 -9.72 -22.94 13.10
N HIS A 424 -9.84 -22.08 14.12
CA HIS A 424 -8.70 -21.39 14.73
C HIS A 424 -7.57 -22.35 15.13
N ALA A 425 -7.88 -23.45 15.82
CA ALA A 425 -6.86 -24.40 16.27
C ALA A 425 -6.01 -24.95 15.11
N ARG A 426 -6.64 -25.27 13.97
CA ARG A 426 -5.92 -25.76 12.78
C ARG A 426 -5.14 -24.65 12.08
N PHE A 427 -5.73 -23.46 11.98
CA PHE A 427 -5.06 -22.32 11.37
C PHE A 427 -3.83 -21.89 12.18
N ASN A 428 -3.91 -21.94 13.51
CA ASN A 428 -2.83 -21.52 14.39
C ASN A 428 -1.60 -22.43 14.28
N GLU A 429 -1.75 -23.72 14.01
CA GLU A 429 -0.60 -24.61 13.73
C GLU A 429 0.20 -24.11 12.52
N ALA A 430 -0.47 -23.77 11.42
CA ALA A 430 0.19 -23.18 10.24
C ALA A 430 0.79 -21.80 10.56
N TYR A 431 0.10 -20.99 11.37
CA TYR A 431 0.61 -19.69 11.81
C TYR A 431 1.93 -19.83 12.60
N MET A 432 1.96 -20.70 13.61
CA MET A 432 3.12 -20.94 14.47
C MET A 432 4.31 -21.55 13.71
N MET A 433 4.08 -22.33 12.65
CA MET A 433 5.16 -22.85 11.79
C MET A 433 6.00 -21.75 11.12
N HIS A 434 5.44 -20.54 10.96
CA HIS A 434 6.10 -19.43 10.29
C HIS A 434 6.43 -18.25 11.22
N ALA A 435 5.83 -18.21 12.40
CA ALA A 435 6.02 -17.14 13.37
C ALA A 435 7.34 -17.33 14.15
N SER A 436 7.96 -16.21 14.55
CA SER A 436 9.02 -16.26 15.55
C SER A 436 8.42 -16.49 16.94
N THR A 437 9.04 -17.34 17.76
CA THR A 437 8.71 -17.49 19.19
C THR A 437 9.13 -16.28 20.04
N SER A 438 9.84 -15.32 19.44
CA SER A 438 10.19 -14.03 20.03
C SER A 438 9.85 -12.92 19.03
N PRO A 439 8.55 -12.56 18.90
CA PRO A 439 8.13 -11.50 17.99
C PRO A 439 8.52 -10.13 18.54
N ASN A 440 8.74 -9.16 17.65
CA ASN A 440 9.03 -7.78 18.05
C ASN A 440 7.71 -7.05 18.40
N TYR A 441 7.56 -6.66 19.67
CA TYR A 441 6.32 -6.06 20.18
C TYR A 441 6.06 -4.66 19.61
N ALA A 442 7.09 -3.92 19.18
CA ALA A 442 6.92 -2.64 18.50
C ALA A 442 6.24 -2.81 17.14
N ILE A 443 6.50 -3.91 16.43
CA ILE A 443 5.82 -4.23 15.16
C ILE A 443 4.34 -4.51 15.42
N ILE A 444 4.02 -5.31 16.44
CA ILE A 444 2.63 -5.60 16.84
C ILE A 444 1.90 -4.31 17.23
N ALA A 445 2.54 -3.47 18.05
CA ALA A 445 1.99 -2.18 18.44
C ALA A 445 1.74 -1.25 17.25
N SER A 446 2.63 -1.24 16.26
CA SER A 446 2.43 -0.43 15.05
C SER A 446 1.23 -0.91 14.21
N ASN A 447 0.97 -2.23 14.17
CA ASN A 447 -0.24 -2.78 13.57
C ASN A 447 -1.50 -2.33 14.32
N ASP A 448 -1.48 -2.42 15.65
CA ASP A 448 -2.60 -2.02 16.52
C ASP A 448 -2.92 -0.52 16.37
N VAL A 449 -1.89 0.33 16.39
CA VAL A 449 -2.01 1.77 16.11
C VAL A 449 -2.55 2.02 14.70
N SER A 450 -2.07 1.29 13.69
CA SER A 450 -2.58 1.44 12.34
C SER A 450 -4.07 1.10 12.22
N ALA A 451 -4.56 0.09 12.96
CA ALA A 451 -5.98 -0.22 13.00
C ALA A 451 -6.77 0.94 13.66
N ALA A 452 -6.24 1.50 14.75
CA ALA A 452 -6.87 2.63 15.44
C ALA A 452 -6.95 3.90 14.59
N MET A 453 -5.91 4.17 13.79
CA MET A 453 -5.91 5.30 12.85
C MET A 453 -7.02 5.19 11.80
N MET A 454 -7.39 3.97 11.43
CA MET A 454 -8.42 3.70 10.42
C MET A 454 -9.85 3.56 10.99
N ASP A 455 -9.99 3.53 12.32
CA ASP A 455 -11.29 3.33 12.98
C ASP A 455 -12.17 4.58 12.90
N GLY A 456 -13.46 4.38 12.62
CA GLY A 456 -14.44 5.46 12.54
C GLY A 456 -14.12 6.52 11.45
N PRO A 457 -14.43 7.81 11.69
CA PRO A 457 -14.31 8.85 10.67
C PRO A 457 -12.85 9.17 10.30
N GLY A 458 -11.88 8.80 11.14
CA GLY A 458 -10.46 9.03 10.88
C GLY A 458 -9.96 8.29 9.63
N GLY A 459 -10.40 7.04 9.42
CA GLY A 459 -10.03 6.26 8.24
C GLY A 459 -10.53 6.86 6.94
N GLU A 460 -11.78 7.33 6.91
CA GLU A 460 -12.36 8.00 5.73
C GLU A 460 -11.67 9.33 5.45
N ALA A 461 -11.39 10.13 6.48
CA ALA A 461 -10.67 11.39 6.32
C ALA A 461 -9.25 11.18 5.77
N LEU A 462 -8.49 10.25 6.34
CA LEU A 462 -7.10 9.96 5.92
C LEU A 462 -7.03 9.45 4.48
N THR A 463 -7.92 8.52 4.12
CA THR A 463 -7.97 7.99 2.75
C THR A 463 -8.45 9.03 1.75
N THR A 464 -9.44 9.85 2.11
CA THR A 464 -9.94 10.95 1.26
C THR A 464 -8.87 12.01 1.03
N ASP A 465 -8.10 12.37 2.06
CA ASP A 465 -6.98 13.31 1.92
C ASP A 465 -5.96 12.78 0.89
N ALA A 466 -5.58 11.50 0.96
CA ALA A 466 -4.66 10.88 -0.01
C ALA A 466 -5.23 10.84 -1.45
N ILE A 467 -6.51 10.50 -1.60
CA ILE A 467 -7.20 10.50 -2.90
C ILE A 467 -7.22 11.91 -3.51
N ARG A 468 -7.55 12.94 -2.72
CA ARG A 468 -7.59 14.32 -3.20
C ARG A 468 -6.22 14.81 -3.67
N GLU A 469 -5.15 14.51 -2.94
CA GLU A 469 -3.79 14.86 -3.38
C GLU A 469 -3.41 14.15 -4.69
N ALA A 470 -3.77 12.88 -4.85
CA ALA A 470 -3.55 12.15 -6.09
C ALA A 470 -4.37 12.72 -7.25
N VAL A 471 -5.65 13.06 -7.02
CA VAL A 471 -6.53 13.71 -8.00
C VAL A 471 -5.97 15.07 -8.41
N ALA A 472 -5.57 15.91 -7.46
CA ALA A 472 -5.00 17.23 -7.75
C ALA A 472 -3.75 17.13 -8.63
N PHE A 473 -2.85 16.18 -8.33
CA PHE A 473 -1.68 15.92 -9.16
C PHE A 473 -2.07 15.43 -10.57
N ARG A 474 -3.00 14.48 -10.68
CA ARG A 474 -3.50 13.95 -11.95
C ARG A 474 -4.16 15.03 -12.81
N GLN A 475 -4.95 15.91 -12.22
CA GLN A 475 -5.58 17.04 -12.92
C GLN A 475 -4.53 18.05 -13.40
N MET A 476 -3.54 18.36 -12.56
CA MET A 476 -2.44 19.24 -12.94
C MET A 476 -1.63 18.66 -14.12
N LEU A 477 -1.29 17.37 -14.06
CA LEU A 477 -0.58 16.68 -15.13
C LEU A 477 -1.37 16.67 -16.44
N ALA A 478 -2.66 16.33 -16.38
CA ALA A 478 -3.55 16.31 -17.55
C ALA A 478 -3.76 17.72 -18.14
N ARG A 479 -3.81 18.76 -17.31
CA ARG A 479 -3.88 20.16 -17.77
C ARG A 479 -2.62 20.55 -18.53
N LEU A 480 -1.44 20.32 -17.93
CA LEU A 480 -0.15 20.63 -18.58
C LEU A 480 0.01 19.87 -19.90
N HIS A 481 -0.37 18.59 -19.92
CA HIS A 481 -0.39 17.78 -21.14
C HIS A 481 -1.26 18.41 -22.22
N THR A 482 -2.49 18.80 -21.87
CA THR A 482 -3.44 19.42 -22.79
C THR A 482 -2.92 20.77 -23.32
N GLU A 483 -2.41 21.63 -22.44
CA GLU A 483 -1.84 22.94 -22.82
C GLU A 483 -0.63 22.78 -23.76
N CYS A 484 0.24 21.79 -23.54
CA CYS A 484 1.36 21.50 -24.43
C CYS A 484 0.88 20.95 -25.79
N ALA A 485 -0.07 20.00 -25.77
CA ALA A 485 -0.63 19.40 -26.98
C ALA A 485 -1.34 20.43 -27.88
N GLU A 486 -2.08 21.38 -27.30
CA GLU A 486 -2.71 22.50 -28.02
C GLU A 486 -1.68 23.41 -28.74
N ASN A 487 -0.43 23.42 -28.26
CA ASN A 487 0.70 24.14 -28.87
C ASN A 487 1.59 23.25 -29.78
N ASN A 488 1.15 22.03 -30.11
CA ASN A 488 1.95 21.01 -30.82
C ASN A 488 3.28 20.65 -30.13
N ASP A 489 3.29 20.68 -28.81
CA ASP A 489 4.44 20.33 -27.97
C ASP A 489 4.15 19.06 -27.14
N TRP A 490 5.19 18.38 -26.69
CA TRP A 490 5.09 17.17 -25.89
C TRP A 490 5.10 17.46 -24.39
N PHE A 491 4.34 16.68 -23.63
CA PHE A 491 4.50 16.58 -22.18
C PHE A 491 4.03 15.21 -21.69
N PHE A 492 4.45 14.84 -20.49
CA PHE A 492 3.95 13.64 -19.80
C PHE A 492 2.43 13.67 -19.63
N ASN A 493 1.80 12.50 -19.56
CA ASN A 493 0.38 12.37 -19.22
C ASN A 493 0.18 11.36 -18.08
N GLY A 494 -0.99 11.32 -17.47
CA GLY A 494 -1.39 10.27 -16.55
C GLY A 494 -2.03 9.10 -17.30
N TRP A 495 -1.78 7.87 -16.86
CA TRP A 495 -2.59 6.73 -17.27
C TRP A 495 -3.91 6.75 -16.48
N GLN A 496 -4.95 7.29 -17.12
CA GLN A 496 -6.28 7.57 -16.56
C GLN A 496 -7.27 7.90 -17.69
N PRO A 497 -8.58 8.04 -17.40
CA PRO A 497 -9.55 8.52 -18.39
C PRO A 497 -9.25 9.92 -18.91
N ASP A 498 -9.44 10.14 -20.22
CA ASP A 498 -9.30 11.47 -20.84
C ASP A 498 -10.44 12.43 -20.43
N SER A 499 -11.61 11.86 -20.15
CA SER A 499 -12.83 12.59 -19.79
C SER A 499 -13.71 11.77 -18.87
N VAL A 500 -14.51 12.45 -18.06
CA VAL A 500 -15.49 11.84 -17.14
C VAL A 500 -16.87 12.43 -17.38
N VAL A 501 -17.92 11.75 -16.90
CA VAL A 501 -19.30 12.24 -16.98
C VAL A 501 -19.65 12.93 -15.67
N ASP A 502 -19.94 14.23 -15.74
CA ASP A 502 -20.47 14.97 -14.59
C ASP A 502 -21.91 14.51 -14.31
N ARG A 503 -22.12 13.86 -13.16
CA ARG A 503 -23.43 13.35 -12.74
C ARG A 503 -24.49 14.44 -12.57
N LYS A 504 -24.10 15.67 -12.21
CA LYS A 504 -25.04 16.78 -12.00
C LYS A 504 -25.63 17.28 -13.33
N THR A 505 -24.82 17.28 -14.38
CA THR A 505 -25.20 17.85 -15.69
C THR A 505 -25.42 16.79 -16.78
N GLY A 506 -24.97 15.56 -16.57
CA GLY A 506 -24.94 14.47 -17.56
C GLY A 506 -23.94 14.69 -18.69
N ARG A 507 -23.09 15.73 -18.61
CA ARG A 507 -22.16 16.10 -19.68
C ARG A 507 -20.81 15.44 -19.47
N ARG A 508 -20.16 15.09 -20.59
CA ARG A 508 -18.77 14.65 -20.61
C ARG A 508 -17.86 15.89 -20.52
N VAL A 509 -16.95 15.89 -19.56
CA VAL A 509 -15.98 16.96 -19.29
C VAL A 509 -14.56 16.41 -19.34
N ARG A 510 -13.57 17.22 -19.76
CA ARG A 510 -12.17 16.81 -19.73
C ARG A 510 -11.75 16.51 -18.29
N PHE A 511 -10.89 15.52 -18.09
CA PHE A 511 -10.49 15.08 -16.75
C PHE A 511 -9.97 16.24 -15.87
N HIS A 512 -9.12 17.10 -16.44
CA HIS A 512 -8.55 18.25 -15.72
C HIS A 512 -9.53 19.41 -15.47
N GLU A 513 -10.73 19.37 -16.06
CA GLU A 513 -11.80 20.36 -15.87
C GLU A 513 -12.92 19.83 -14.96
N ALA A 514 -12.90 18.54 -14.63
CA ALA A 514 -13.88 17.93 -13.76
C ALA A 514 -13.77 18.47 -12.33
N ASP A 515 -14.89 18.46 -11.61
CA ASP A 515 -14.93 18.80 -10.19
C ASP A 515 -14.06 17.81 -9.38
N GLU A 516 -13.14 18.32 -8.56
CA GLU A 516 -12.24 17.50 -7.73
C GLU A 516 -13.04 16.56 -6.83
N THR A 517 -14.15 17.04 -6.25
CA THR A 517 -14.97 16.24 -5.33
C THR A 517 -15.64 15.09 -6.07
N LEU A 518 -16.11 15.30 -7.30
CA LEU A 518 -16.61 14.22 -8.16
C LEU A 518 -15.53 13.14 -8.37
N LEU A 519 -14.32 13.53 -8.78
CA LEU A 519 -13.21 12.59 -9.00
C LEU A 519 -12.80 11.85 -7.72
N ALA A 520 -12.85 12.53 -6.56
CA ALA A 520 -12.44 11.96 -5.29
C ALA A 520 -13.49 11.03 -4.64
N THR A 521 -14.74 11.04 -5.11
CA THR A 521 -15.85 10.34 -4.43
C THR A 521 -16.68 9.42 -5.33
N ASP A 522 -16.72 9.66 -6.65
CA ASP A 522 -17.51 8.85 -7.56
C ASP A 522 -16.63 7.79 -8.27
N PRO A 523 -16.80 6.49 -7.96
CA PRO A 523 -16.01 5.43 -8.56
C PRO A 523 -16.17 5.33 -10.07
N SER A 524 -17.29 5.77 -10.64
CA SER A 524 -17.53 5.72 -12.09
C SER A 524 -16.59 6.62 -12.89
N CYS A 525 -15.89 7.57 -12.24
CA CYS A 525 -14.81 8.33 -12.85
C CYS A 525 -13.56 7.48 -13.15
N TRP A 526 -13.48 6.27 -12.61
CA TRP A 526 -12.29 5.42 -12.62
C TRP A 526 -12.54 4.00 -13.11
N VAL A 527 -13.81 3.65 -13.37
CA VAL A 527 -14.18 2.34 -13.92
C VAL A 527 -13.61 2.22 -15.33
N LEU A 528 -13.09 1.03 -15.64
CA LEU A 528 -12.66 0.67 -16.97
C LEU A 528 -13.91 0.24 -17.75
N HIS A 529 -14.45 1.16 -18.56
CA HIS A 529 -15.63 0.87 -19.37
C HIS A 529 -15.28 0.09 -20.64
N PRO A 530 -16.15 -0.80 -21.14
CA PRO A 530 -15.89 -1.56 -22.35
C PRO A 530 -15.60 -0.65 -23.54
N GLY A 531 -14.48 -0.91 -24.24
CA GLY A 531 -14.10 -0.17 -25.45
C GLY A 531 -13.44 1.19 -25.22
N ASP A 532 -13.30 1.65 -23.96
CA ASP A 532 -12.49 2.84 -23.66
C ASP A 532 -11.02 2.58 -24.03
N THR A 533 -10.42 3.53 -24.76
CA THR A 533 -9.07 3.33 -25.32
C THR A 533 -7.96 3.63 -24.32
N TRP A 534 -8.21 4.47 -23.31
CA TRP A 534 -7.18 4.92 -22.35
C TRP A 534 -6.55 3.79 -21.54
N HIS A 535 -7.34 2.77 -21.17
CA HIS A 535 -6.85 1.66 -20.35
C HIS A 535 -6.20 0.55 -21.18
N GLY A 536 -6.59 0.39 -22.45
CA GLY A 536 -5.96 -0.53 -23.40
C GLY A 536 -6.21 -2.02 -23.14
N PHE A 537 -7.31 -2.38 -22.48
CA PHE A 537 -7.69 -3.77 -22.17
C PHE A 537 -8.82 -4.34 -23.03
N GLY A 538 -9.30 -3.57 -24.01
CA GLY A 538 -10.35 -4.02 -24.94
C GLY A 538 -11.73 -4.10 -24.29
N ASP A 539 -12.46 -5.17 -24.60
CA ASP A 539 -13.85 -5.39 -24.17
C ASP A 539 -13.88 -6.08 -22.80
N ILE A 540 -13.71 -5.27 -21.74
CA ILE A 540 -13.83 -5.69 -20.34
C ILE A 540 -15.30 -5.58 -19.88
N GLU A 541 -15.79 -6.52 -19.07
CA GLU A 541 -17.13 -6.44 -18.45
C GLU A 541 -17.25 -5.10 -17.70
N ASP A 542 -18.31 -4.34 -17.97
CA ASP A 542 -18.51 -3.03 -17.33
C ASP A 542 -18.62 -3.18 -15.79
N ASP A 543 -18.15 -2.16 -15.06
CA ASP A 543 -18.04 -2.14 -13.58
C ASP A 543 -17.12 -3.22 -12.96
N TYR A 544 -16.53 -4.11 -13.78
CA TYR A 544 -15.70 -5.21 -13.28
C TYR A 544 -14.38 -4.75 -12.66
N CYS A 545 -13.76 -3.70 -13.20
CA CYS A 545 -12.46 -3.22 -12.74
C CYS A 545 -12.43 -1.69 -12.69
N MET A 546 -11.68 -1.16 -11.72
CA MET A 546 -11.50 0.27 -11.49
C MET A 546 -10.02 0.58 -11.30
N LEU A 547 -9.58 1.75 -11.77
CA LEU A 547 -8.27 2.29 -11.44
C LEU A 547 -8.30 2.99 -10.07
N ASP A 548 -7.40 2.62 -9.18
CA ASP A 548 -7.20 3.28 -7.91
C ASP A 548 -6.63 4.70 -8.12
N PRO A 549 -7.32 5.76 -7.64
CA PRO A 549 -6.85 7.14 -7.78
C PRO A 549 -5.43 7.36 -7.25
N ILE A 550 -5.04 6.69 -6.15
CA ILE A 550 -3.77 6.93 -5.45
C ILE A 550 -2.56 6.23 -6.09
N LYS A 551 -2.80 5.36 -7.07
CA LYS A 551 -1.76 4.64 -7.83
C LYS A 551 -1.50 5.37 -9.14
N VAL A 552 -0.67 6.41 -9.09
CA VAL A 552 -0.50 7.33 -10.22
C VAL A 552 0.61 6.88 -11.14
N SER A 553 0.24 6.27 -12.26
CA SER A 553 1.15 5.97 -13.36
C SER A 553 1.25 7.17 -14.30
N ILE A 554 2.44 7.75 -14.43
CA ILE A 554 2.78 8.70 -15.49
C ILE A 554 3.20 7.92 -16.72
N VAL A 555 2.75 8.32 -17.90
CA VAL A 555 3.18 7.79 -19.20
C VAL A 555 4.13 8.75 -19.88
N THR A 556 5.21 8.21 -20.45
CA THR A 556 6.17 8.96 -21.27
C THR A 556 5.85 8.78 -22.76
N PRO A 557 6.19 9.75 -23.62
CA PRO A 557 6.07 9.58 -25.07
C PRO A 557 6.85 8.34 -25.55
N GLY A 558 6.29 7.57 -26.48
CA GLY A 558 6.99 6.42 -27.07
C GLY A 558 6.09 5.27 -27.49
N VAL A 559 4.89 5.14 -26.93
CA VAL A 559 3.89 4.14 -27.31
C VAL A 559 2.63 4.83 -27.82
N SER A 560 2.10 4.37 -28.95
CA SER A 560 0.85 4.91 -29.51
C SER A 560 -0.38 4.44 -28.71
N SER A 561 -1.45 5.21 -28.73
CA SER A 561 -2.73 4.85 -28.07
C SER A 561 -3.39 3.59 -28.66
N HIS A 562 -2.99 3.16 -29.85
CA HIS A 562 -3.50 1.95 -30.51
C HIS A 562 -2.48 0.80 -30.43
N GLY A 563 -1.40 0.97 -29.65
CA GLY A 563 -0.28 0.05 -29.57
C GLY A 563 0.83 0.34 -30.61
N GLY A 564 2.01 -0.23 -30.37
CA GLY A 564 3.21 0.01 -31.18
C GLY A 564 3.99 1.26 -30.79
N LEU A 565 5.23 1.36 -31.27
CA LEU A 565 6.14 2.45 -30.95
C LEU A 565 5.87 3.69 -31.81
N MET A 566 6.02 4.87 -31.20
CA MET A 566 6.00 6.16 -31.88
C MET A 566 7.33 6.42 -32.62
N PRO A 567 7.41 7.41 -33.52
CA PRO A 567 8.68 7.77 -34.18
C PRO A 567 9.76 8.32 -33.23
N VAL A 568 9.32 8.93 -32.11
CA VAL A 568 10.18 9.49 -31.06
C VAL A 568 9.66 8.98 -29.73
N GLY A 569 10.55 8.68 -28.79
CA GLY A 569 10.17 8.22 -27.46
C GLY A 569 11.18 8.60 -26.40
N ILE A 570 10.69 8.67 -25.17
CA ILE A 570 11.44 9.03 -23.98
C ILE A 570 11.34 7.83 -23.03
N PRO A 571 12.39 6.99 -22.94
CA PRO A 571 12.40 5.86 -22.02
C PRO A 571 12.21 6.33 -20.58
N ALA A 572 11.27 5.71 -19.86
CA ALA A 572 10.92 6.10 -18.50
C ALA A 572 12.09 5.92 -17.52
N SER A 573 13.01 5.00 -17.78
CA SER A 573 14.24 4.81 -17.00
C SER A 573 15.16 6.05 -16.99
N VAL A 574 15.20 6.84 -18.07
CA VAL A 574 15.97 8.09 -18.12
C VAL A 574 15.31 9.16 -17.25
N VAL A 575 13.99 9.26 -17.31
CA VAL A 575 13.21 10.18 -16.47
C VAL A 575 13.37 9.82 -15.00
N THR A 576 13.31 8.53 -14.65
CA THR A 576 13.54 8.03 -13.30
C THR A 576 14.94 8.38 -12.79
N ALA A 577 16.00 8.19 -13.60
CA ALA A 577 17.35 8.59 -13.21
C ALA A 577 17.48 10.10 -12.97
N TYR A 578 16.76 10.92 -13.76
CA TYR A 578 16.72 12.36 -13.55
C TYR A 578 15.95 12.75 -12.28
N LEU A 579 14.84 12.08 -11.98
CA LEU A 579 14.06 12.27 -10.75
C LEU A 579 14.87 11.89 -9.50
N ASP A 580 15.58 10.75 -9.54
CA ASP A 580 16.40 10.26 -8.43
C ASP A 580 17.47 11.29 -8.03
N ARG A 581 18.13 11.90 -9.02
CA ARG A 581 19.08 12.99 -8.81
C ARG A 581 18.49 14.18 -8.04
N HIS A 582 17.19 14.45 -8.22
CA HIS A 582 16.47 15.52 -7.53
C HIS A 582 15.87 15.06 -6.20
N GLY A 583 16.24 13.87 -5.71
CA GLY A 583 15.76 13.30 -4.45
C GLY A 583 14.35 12.75 -4.53
N ILE A 584 13.86 12.42 -5.73
CA ILE A 584 12.53 11.84 -5.95
C ILE A 584 12.68 10.36 -6.31
N VAL A 585 12.45 9.51 -5.31
CA VAL A 585 12.43 8.06 -5.51
C VAL A 585 11.06 7.63 -6.03
N VAL A 586 11.08 6.82 -7.09
CA VAL A 586 9.87 6.27 -7.73
C VAL A 586 9.62 4.85 -7.25
N GLU A 587 8.36 4.41 -7.29
CA GLU A 587 7.99 3.08 -6.81
C GLU A 587 8.32 2.00 -7.84
N LYS A 588 7.94 2.23 -9.10
CA LYS A 588 8.13 1.29 -10.21
C LYS A 588 8.36 2.05 -11.49
N THR A 589 9.27 1.55 -12.31
CA THR A 589 9.53 2.05 -13.67
C THR A 589 9.44 0.89 -14.65
N THR A 590 8.77 1.12 -15.78
CA THR A 590 8.74 0.21 -16.92
C THR A 590 9.40 0.89 -18.13
N ASP A 591 9.17 0.39 -19.37
CA ASP A 591 9.68 1.03 -20.59
C ASP A 591 9.18 2.49 -20.71
N PHE A 592 7.87 2.71 -20.48
CA PHE A 592 7.19 4.00 -20.73
C PHE A 592 6.24 4.42 -19.62
N THR A 593 6.29 3.78 -18.45
CA THR A 593 5.46 4.14 -17.30
C THR A 593 6.27 4.28 -16.01
N ILE A 594 5.89 5.26 -15.19
CA ILE A 594 6.48 5.51 -13.87
C ILE A 594 5.34 5.59 -12.85
N LEU A 595 5.35 4.69 -11.86
CA LEU A 595 4.33 4.66 -10.82
C LEU A 595 4.77 5.45 -9.59
N PHE A 596 3.86 6.29 -9.10
CA PHE A 596 3.95 7.01 -7.84
C PHE A 596 2.83 6.57 -6.91
N LEU A 597 3.17 6.35 -5.63
CA LEU A 597 2.21 5.99 -4.59
C LEU A 597 1.85 7.22 -3.76
N PHE A 598 0.58 7.61 -3.79
CA PHE A 598 0.03 8.64 -2.92
C PHE A 598 -0.49 8.01 -1.63
N SER A 599 0.44 7.68 -0.72
CA SER A 599 0.11 7.07 0.58
C SER A 599 -0.49 8.08 1.58
N LEU A 600 -1.00 7.57 2.70
CA LEU A 600 -1.47 8.38 3.83
C LEU A 600 -0.40 9.34 4.39
N GLY A 601 0.88 9.05 4.14
CA GLY A 601 2.00 9.86 4.62
C GLY A 601 2.40 11.01 3.68
N VAL A 602 1.77 11.15 2.51
CA VAL A 602 2.09 12.25 1.59
C VAL A 602 1.58 13.56 2.15
N THR A 603 2.48 14.52 2.33
CA THR A 603 2.14 15.87 2.77
C THR A 603 1.51 16.67 1.64
N LYS A 604 0.49 17.47 1.95
CA LYS A 604 -0.22 18.33 1.00
C LYS A 604 0.74 19.16 0.15
N GLY A 605 0.58 19.10 -1.17
CA GLY A 605 1.39 19.88 -2.12
C GLY A 605 2.80 19.36 -2.41
N LYS A 606 3.24 18.23 -1.84
CA LYS A 606 4.56 17.60 -2.17
C LYS A 606 4.69 17.29 -3.66
N TRP A 607 3.57 16.97 -4.32
CA TRP A 607 3.53 16.71 -5.75
C TRP A 607 3.89 17.94 -6.60
N GLY A 608 3.86 19.17 -6.05
CA GLY A 608 4.34 20.37 -6.73
C GLY A 608 5.82 20.29 -7.09
N THR A 609 6.66 19.71 -6.22
CA THR A 609 8.08 19.45 -6.51
C THR A 609 8.24 18.45 -7.66
N LEU A 610 7.39 17.42 -7.71
CA LEU A 610 7.38 16.46 -8.81
C LEU A 610 7.01 17.13 -10.14
N VAL A 611 5.95 17.95 -10.17
CA VAL A 611 5.56 18.71 -11.38
C VAL A 611 6.69 19.62 -11.85
N ASN A 612 7.33 20.38 -10.95
CA ASN A 612 8.47 21.23 -11.30
C ASN A 612 9.63 20.42 -11.89
N THR A 613 9.96 19.28 -11.30
CA THR A 613 11.05 18.42 -11.78
C THR A 613 10.74 17.82 -13.16
N LEU A 614 9.48 17.49 -13.45
CA LEU A 614 9.05 17.04 -14.78
C LEU A 614 9.15 18.16 -15.82
N LEU A 615 8.83 19.40 -15.44
CA LEU A 615 9.03 20.59 -16.29
C LEU A 615 10.52 20.86 -16.54
N ASP A 616 11.36 20.72 -15.51
CA ASP A 616 12.82 20.83 -15.62
C ASP A 616 13.40 19.76 -16.54
N PHE A 617 12.95 18.51 -16.41
CA PHE A 617 13.33 17.42 -17.34
C PHE A 617 12.96 17.80 -18.77
N LYS A 618 11.73 18.26 -19.02
CA LYS A 618 11.30 18.66 -20.37
C LYS A 618 12.19 19.77 -20.92
N ARG A 619 12.44 20.84 -20.15
CA ARG A 619 13.31 21.95 -20.55
C ARG A 619 14.70 21.46 -20.95
N ASP A 620 15.30 20.62 -20.11
CA ASP A 620 16.65 20.12 -20.31
C ASP A 620 16.72 19.13 -21.49
N TYR A 621 15.66 18.34 -21.69
CA TYR A 621 15.50 17.45 -22.85
C TYR A 621 15.38 18.26 -24.15
N ASP A 622 14.53 19.27 -24.19
CA ASP A 622 14.31 20.11 -25.38
C ASP A 622 15.59 20.87 -25.77
N ALA A 623 16.32 21.37 -24.76
CA ALA A 623 17.62 22.01 -24.93
C ALA A 623 18.77 21.04 -25.26
N ASN A 624 18.51 19.72 -25.19
CA ASN A 624 19.53 18.67 -25.24
C ASN A 624 20.72 18.95 -24.30
N ALA A 625 20.40 19.29 -23.04
CA ALA A 625 21.40 19.64 -22.04
C ALA A 625 22.46 18.53 -21.92
N PRO A 626 23.76 18.87 -21.78
CA PRO A 626 24.82 17.88 -21.63
C PRO A 626 24.53 16.91 -20.48
N LEU A 627 24.79 15.61 -20.66
CA LEU A 627 24.59 14.63 -19.58
C LEU A 627 25.46 14.90 -18.35
N GLU A 628 26.61 15.54 -18.49
CA GLU A 628 27.42 16.00 -17.35
C GLU A 628 26.63 16.95 -16.43
N GLN A 629 25.69 17.70 -17.00
CA GLN A 629 24.81 18.60 -16.27
C GLN A 629 23.49 17.95 -15.88
N ALA A 630 22.95 17.01 -16.65
CA ALA A 630 21.65 16.37 -16.42
C ALA A 630 21.70 15.08 -15.57
N LEU A 631 22.74 14.26 -15.74
CA LEU A 631 23.00 13.00 -15.05
C LEU A 631 24.51 12.84 -14.72
N PRO A 632 25.08 13.70 -13.85
CA PRO A 632 26.52 13.76 -13.58
C PRO A 632 27.10 12.45 -13.07
N GLU A 633 26.38 11.73 -12.20
CA GLU A 633 26.85 10.47 -11.62
C GLU A 633 26.97 9.35 -12.66
N LEU A 634 26.04 9.30 -13.63
CA LEU A 634 26.09 8.36 -14.74
C LEU A 634 27.33 8.61 -15.61
N VAL A 635 27.61 9.87 -15.93
CA VAL A 635 28.80 10.25 -16.72
C VAL A 635 30.08 10.01 -15.95
N ALA A 636 30.12 10.32 -14.66
CA ALA A 636 31.29 10.06 -13.81
C ALA A 636 31.65 8.57 -13.77
N ARG A 637 30.65 7.68 -13.79
CA ARG A 637 30.87 6.22 -13.78
C ARG A 637 31.22 5.67 -15.17
N TYR A 638 30.65 6.22 -16.24
CA TYR A 638 30.87 5.74 -17.62
C TYR A 638 31.19 6.89 -18.60
N PRO A 639 32.33 7.60 -18.40
CA PRO A 639 32.62 8.83 -19.13
C PRO A 639 32.82 8.61 -20.64
N GLU A 640 33.42 7.49 -21.03
CA GLU A 640 33.62 7.14 -22.44
C GLU A 640 32.30 6.87 -23.17
N ARG A 641 31.31 6.32 -22.47
CA ARG A 641 30.02 5.95 -23.04
C ARG A 641 29.07 7.15 -23.18
N TYR A 642 29.03 8.03 -22.18
CA TYR A 642 28.00 9.05 -22.04
C TYR A 642 28.52 10.50 -22.08
N GLY A 643 29.83 10.75 -21.93
CA GLY A 643 30.37 12.10 -21.73
C GLY A 643 30.20 13.08 -22.89
N LYS A 644 29.87 12.60 -24.10
CA LYS A 644 29.61 13.46 -25.28
C LYS A 644 28.13 13.61 -25.63
N LEU A 645 27.24 12.97 -24.87
CA LEU A 645 25.80 12.97 -25.17
C LEU A 645 25.09 14.10 -24.42
N GLY A 646 24.05 14.64 -25.04
CA GLY A 646 23.01 15.37 -24.33
C GLY A 646 21.88 14.45 -23.86
N LEU A 647 20.96 15.00 -23.06
CA LEU A 647 19.84 14.26 -22.50
C LEU A 647 18.90 13.67 -23.57
N ARG A 648 18.60 14.43 -24.63
CA ARG A 648 17.78 13.93 -25.74
C ARG A 648 18.51 12.87 -26.54
N ASP A 649 19.82 13.04 -26.79
CA ASP A 649 20.63 12.03 -27.49
C ASP A 649 20.62 10.67 -26.77
N LEU A 650 20.63 10.69 -25.43
CA LEU A 650 20.51 9.46 -24.63
C LEU A 650 19.14 8.79 -24.80
N CYS A 651 18.06 9.56 -24.72
CA CYS A 651 16.71 9.05 -24.92
C CYS A 651 16.53 8.46 -26.32
N ASP A 652 16.97 9.16 -27.37
CA ASP A 652 16.88 8.70 -28.75
C ASP A 652 17.67 7.39 -28.95
N LEU A 653 18.88 7.30 -28.36
CA LEU A 653 19.72 6.11 -28.44
C LEU A 653 19.08 4.89 -27.75
N MET A 654 18.55 5.10 -26.53
CA MET A 654 17.88 4.05 -25.77
C MET A 654 16.57 3.61 -26.45
N PHE A 655 15.78 4.56 -26.95
CA PHE A 655 14.53 4.27 -27.67
C PHE A 655 14.77 3.51 -28.98
N SER A 656 15.79 3.90 -29.75
CA SER A 656 16.20 3.17 -30.96
C SER A 656 16.58 1.72 -30.63
N ALA A 657 17.34 1.50 -29.56
CA ALA A 657 17.71 0.16 -29.15
C ALA A 657 16.51 -0.67 -28.66
N MET A 658 15.55 -0.08 -27.96
CA MET A 658 14.28 -0.75 -27.59
C MET A 658 13.51 -1.21 -28.84
N SER A 659 13.48 -0.36 -29.88
CA SER A 659 12.88 -0.70 -31.17
C SER A 659 13.61 -1.84 -31.89
N ASP A 660 14.95 -1.75 -31.98
CA ASP A 660 15.79 -2.78 -32.62
C ASP A 660 15.69 -4.14 -31.94
N LEU A 661 15.68 -4.15 -30.60
CA LEU A 661 15.58 -5.35 -29.78
C LEU A 661 14.14 -5.82 -29.59
N LYS A 662 13.16 -5.02 -30.04
CA LYS A 662 11.72 -5.26 -29.89
C LYS A 662 11.31 -5.55 -28.44
N THR A 663 11.89 -4.84 -27.47
CA THR A 663 11.72 -5.12 -26.03
C THR A 663 10.25 -5.18 -25.61
N THR A 664 9.46 -4.19 -26.02
CA THR A 664 8.02 -4.12 -25.68
C THR A 664 7.19 -5.22 -26.33
N GLU A 665 7.49 -5.59 -27.59
CA GLU A 665 6.81 -6.72 -28.27
C GLU A 665 7.15 -8.05 -27.59
N MET A 666 8.43 -8.27 -27.30
CA MET A 666 8.91 -9.50 -26.65
C MET A 666 8.38 -9.63 -25.24
N MET A 667 8.31 -8.54 -24.47
CA MET A 667 7.65 -8.51 -23.17
C MET A 667 6.17 -8.93 -23.28
N SER A 668 5.43 -8.35 -24.22
CA SER A 668 4.00 -8.68 -24.41
C SER A 668 3.82 -10.16 -24.74
N ARG A 669 4.60 -10.69 -25.69
CA ARG A 669 4.54 -12.09 -26.10
C ARG A 669 5.01 -13.06 -25.02
N GLY A 670 6.07 -12.72 -24.30
CA GLY A 670 6.66 -13.54 -23.23
C GLY A 670 5.66 -13.82 -22.11
N PHE A 671 4.95 -12.79 -21.66
CA PHE A 671 3.96 -12.92 -20.58
C PHE A 671 2.57 -13.35 -21.04
N SER A 672 2.29 -13.33 -22.35
CA SER A 672 1.05 -13.87 -22.92
C SER A 672 1.13 -15.39 -23.14
N THR A 673 2.34 -15.95 -23.07
CA THR A 673 2.59 -17.38 -23.25
C THR A 673 2.79 -18.03 -21.88
N LEU A 674 1.90 -18.93 -21.48
CA LEU A 674 2.11 -19.71 -20.25
C LEU A 674 3.19 -20.78 -20.53
N PRO A 675 4.31 -20.80 -19.79
CA PRO A 675 5.32 -21.83 -19.95
C PRO A 675 4.77 -23.21 -19.60
N LYS A 676 5.27 -24.26 -20.26
CA LYS A 676 4.89 -25.64 -19.93
C LYS A 676 5.62 -26.07 -18.65
N PRO A 677 4.93 -26.52 -17.60
CA PRO A 677 5.58 -27.12 -16.44
C PRO A 677 6.04 -28.55 -16.75
N ASP A 678 7.32 -28.84 -16.49
CA ASP A 678 7.85 -30.21 -16.48
C ASP A 678 7.83 -30.79 -15.05
N TYR A 679 8.00 -29.92 -14.05
CA TYR A 679 7.94 -30.24 -12.62
C TYR A 679 7.03 -29.25 -11.89
N SER A 680 6.45 -29.68 -10.77
CA SER A 680 5.84 -28.76 -9.81
C SER A 680 6.91 -27.88 -9.14
N PRO A 681 6.54 -26.71 -8.57
CA PRO A 681 7.49 -25.88 -7.85
C PRO A 681 8.19 -26.60 -6.68
N ALA A 682 7.51 -27.55 -6.05
CA ALA A 682 8.09 -28.38 -4.98
C ALA A 682 9.14 -29.36 -5.51
N GLU A 683 8.83 -30.10 -6.58
CA GLU A 683 9.79 -31.02 -7.22
C GLU A 683 11.03 -30.27 -7.76
N ALA A 684 10.83 -29.10 -8.38
CA ALA A 684 11.93 -28.26 -8.84
C ALA A 684 12.84 -27.79 -7.69
N PHE A 685 12.24 -27.45 -6.55
CA PHE A 685 12.98 -27.10 -5.34
C PHE A 685 13.72 -28.31 -4.74
N GLU A 686 13.15 -29.51 -4.80
CA GLU A 686 13.84 -30.74 -4.39
C GLU A 686 15.10 -30.97 -5.24
N HIS A 687 15.04 -30.77 -6.56
CA HIS A 687 16.22 -30.82 -7.44
C HIS A 687 17.27 -29.77 -7.07
N LEU A 688 16.85 -28.54 -6.77
CA LEU A 688 17.75 -27.48 -6.29
C LEU A 688 18.47 -27.90 -5.00
N VAL A 689 17.75 -28.44 -4.02
CA VAL A 689 18.31 -28.90 -2.73
C VAL A 689 19.26 -30.08 -2.91
N HIS A 690 18.98 -30.98 -3.85
CA HIS A 690 19.85 -32.10 -4.19
C HIS A 690 21.09 -31.70 -5.02
N ASN A 691 21.22 -30.42 -5.39
CA ASN A 691 22.26 -29.92 -6.29
C ASN A 691 22.22 -30.59 -7.68
N ASP A 692 21.03 -31.00 -8.10
CA ASP A 692 20.72 -31.55 -9.43
C ASP A 692 20.50 -30.43 -10.46
N ILE A 693 21.27 -29.36 -10.33
CA ILE A 693 21.18 -28.15 -11.15
C ILE A 693 22.50 -27.83 -11.84
N GLU A 694 22.42 -27.04 -12.91
CA GLU A 694 23.55 -26.43 -13.60
C GLU A 694 23.20 -24.99 -14.01
N MET A 695 24.19 -24.10 -14.00
CA MET A 695 24.03 -22.72 -14.47
C MET A 695 24.25 -22.69 -15.97
N LEU A 696 23.29 -22.12 -16.71
CA LEU A 696 23.32 -22.08 -18.17
C LEU A 696 23.18 -20.67 -18.68
N GLU A 697 23.85 -20.37 -19.78
CA GLU A 697 23.65 -19.13 -20.53
C GLU A 697 22.35 -19.19 -21.34
N LEU A 698 21.77 -18.04 -21.69
CA LEU A 698 20.51 -17.97 -22.45
C LEU A 698 20.54 -18.73 -23.79
N ALA A 699 21.72 -18.91 -24.38
CA ALA A 699 21.93 -19.68 -25.61
C ALA A 699 21.75 -21.20 -25.41
N GLU A 700 21.96 -21.70 -24.19
CA GLU A 700 21.93 -23.12 -23.83
C GLU A 700 20.59 -23.55 -23.22
N MET A 701 19.68 -22.59 -22.99
CA MET A 701 18.42 -22.79 -22.29
C MET A 701 17.28 -23.37 -23.13
N GLU A 702 17.50 -23.63 -24.43
CA GLU A 702 16.46 -24.22 -25.27
C GLU A 702 15.94 -25.54 -24.69
N GLY A 703 14.63 -25.59 -24.43
CA GLY A 703 13.97 -26.76 -23.87
C GLY A 703 14.40 -27.11 -22.44
N ARG A 704 15.14 -26.23 -21.75
CA ARG A 704 15.62 -26.46 -20.38
C ARG A 704 14.56 -26.06 -19.36
N THR A 705 14.52 -26.78 -18.24
CA THR A 705 13.62 -26.48 -17.13
C THR A 705 14.35 -25.65 -16.08
N VAL A 706 13.77 -24.52 -15.66
CA VAL A 706 14.38 -23.67 -14.63
C VAL A 706 14.23 -24.30 -13.24
N ALA A 707 15.28 -24.22 -12.43
CA ALA A 707 15.27 -24.69 -11.04
C ALA A 707 14.76 -23.61 -10.07
N THR A 708 14.88 -22.34 -10.46
CA THR A 708 14.43 -21.17 -9.71
C THR A 708 13.53 -20.30 -10.56
N GLY A 709 12.63 -19.53 -9.94
CA GLY A 709 11.79 -18.58 -10.66
C GLY A 709 12.62 -17.47 -11.31
N VAL A 710 12.23 -17.05 -12.51
CA VAL A 710 12.83 -15.93 -13.26
C VAL A 710 11.81 -14.79 -13.29
N VAL A 711 12.15 -13.70 -12.61
CA VAL A 711 11.25 -12.57 -12.35
C VAL A 711 11.91 -11.27 -12.84
N PRO A 712 11.70 -10.85 -14.09
CA PRO A 712 12.25 -9.60 -14.61
C PRO A 712 11.50 -8.39 -14.06
N TYR A 713 12.24 -7.32 -13.76
CA TYR A 713 11.72 -6.00 -13.41
C TYR A 713 12.08 -5.00 -14.52
N PRO A 714 11.09 -4.40 -15.21
CA PRO A 714 9.64 -4.64 -15.08
C PRO A 714 9.20 -6.01 -15.66
N PRO A 715 8.04 -6.56 -15.23
CA PRO A 715 7.02 -5.99 -14.35
C PRO A 715 7.09 -6.45 -12.89
N GLY A 716 8.09 -7.27 -12.52
CA GLY A 716 8.23 -7.81 -11.17
C GLY A 716 7.31 -8.99 -10.88
N ILE A 717 6.91 -9.72 -11.92
CA ILE A 717 6.09 -10.94 -11.85
C ILE A 717 6.80 -12.11 -12.53
N PRO A 718 6.54 -13.36 -12.13
CA PRO A 718 7.25 -14.50 -12.67
C PRO A 718 6.99 -14.69 -14.17
N LEU A 719 8.05 -14.56 -14.97
CA LEU A 719 8.06 -14.98 -16.37
C LEU A 719 8.07 -16.50 -16.42
N LEU A 720 9.01 -17.10 -15.69
CA LEU A 720 9.13 -18.55 -15.47
C LEU A 720 9.05 -18.84 -13.97
N MET A 721 8.28 -19.85 -13.61
CA MET A 721 8.23 -20.42 -12.26
C MET A 721 9.21 -21.60 -12.14
N PRO A 722 9.69 -21.95 -10.94
CA PRO A 722 10.46 -23.18 -10.75
C PRO A 722 9.72 -24.39 -11.33
N GLY A 723 10.42 -25.20 -12.13
CA GLY A 723 9.88 -26.39 -12.78
C GLY A 723 9.26 -26.14 -14.16
N GLU A 724 9.26 -24.89 -14.65
CA GLU A 724 8.79 -24.56 -15.99
C GLU A 724 9.89 -24.63 -17.05
N ASN A 725 9.49 -25.04 -18.25
CA ASN A 725 10.35 -25.15 -19.42
C ASN A 725 10.48 -23.80 -20.14
N ALA A 726 11.71 -23.41 -20.47
CA ALA A 726 12.02 -22.16 -21.17
C ALA A 726 11.53 -22.14 -22.64
N GLY A 727 11.17 -23.29 -23.20
CA GLY A 727 10.65 -23.40 -24.56
C GLY A 727 11.74 -23.33 -25.64
N PRO A 728 11.36 -23.10 -26.92
CA PRO A 728 12.30 -23.06 -28.03
C PRO A 728 13.23 -21.83 -27.97
N ALA A 729 14.42 -21.92 -28.59
CA ALA A 729 15.45 -20.88 -28.52
C ALA A 729 15.00 -19.51 -29.07
N ASP A 730 14.09 -19.52 -30.06
CA ASP A 730 13.46 -18.37 -30.70
C ASP A 730 12.05 -18.07 -30.15
N GLY A 731 11.68 -18.76 -29.07
CA GLY A 731 10.42 -18.60 -28.37
C GLY A 731 10.31 -17.27 -27.63
N PRO A 732 9.09 -16.87 -27.25
CA PRO A 732 8.82 -15.56 -26.65
C PRO A 732 9.47 -15.37 -25.27
N LEU A 733 9.67 -16.45 -24.51
CA LEU A 733 10.25 -16.40 -23.16
C LEU A 733 11.76 -16.06 -23.23
N LEU A 734 12.53 -16.88 -23.95
CA LEU A 734 13.96 -16.64 -24.16
C LEU A 734 14.22 -15.41 -25.03
N GLY A 735 13.34 -15.11 -25.99
CA GLY A 735 13.43 -13.89 -26.80
C GLY A 735 13.38 -12.63 -25.95
N TYR A 736 12.50 -12.57 -24.94
CA TYR A 736 12.45 -11.45 -24.01
C TYR A 736 13.70 -11.34 -23.14
N LEU A 737 14.16 -12.45 -22.54
CA LEU A 737 15.37 -12.44 -21.72
C LEU A 737 16.61 -12.02 -22.51
N LYS A 738 16.75 -12.50 -23.77
CA LYS A 738 17.83 -12.08 -24.68
C LYS A 738 17.74 -10.60 -25.02
N ALA A 739 16.53 -10.05 -25.21
CA ALA A 739 16.35 -8.62 -25.45
C ALA A 739 16.79 -7.79 -24.24
N LEU A 740 16.50 -8.24 -23.01
CA LEU A 740 16.95 -7.58 -21.78
C LEU A 740 18.48 -7.64 -21.64
N GLU A 741 19.09 -8.81 -21.78
CA GLU A 741 20.55 -8.98 -21.71
C GLU A 741 21.27 -8.07 -22.73
N GLN A 742 20.81 -8.06 -23.98
CA GLN A 742 21.39 -7.21 -25.02
C GLN A 742 21.17 -5.72 -24.78
N TYR A 743 20.09 -5.34 -24.11
CA TYR A 743 19.85 -3.96 -23.71
C TYR A 743 20.83 -3.54 -22.61
N ASP A 744 20.98 -4.36 -21.57
CA ASP A 744 21.84 -4.10 -20.42
C ASP A 744 23.31 -3.93 -20.81
N LEU A 745 23.78 -4.76 -21.75
CA LEU A 745 25.12 -4.64 -22.33
C LEU A 745 25.36 -3.30 -23.05
N ARG A 746 24.32 -2.71 -23.66
CA ARG A 746 24.43 -1.44 -24.42
C ARG A 746 24.35 -0.19 -23.53
N PHE A 747 23.71 -0.31 -22.37
CA PHE A 747 23.35 0.80 -21.49
C PHE A 747 23.75 0.55 -20.03
N PRO A 748 25.06 0.51 -19.72
CA PRO A 748 25.52 0.40 -18.34
C PRO A 748 24.98 1.58 -17.51
N GLY A 749 24.45 1.29 -16.31
CA GLY A 749 23.73 2.26 -15.48
C GLY A 749 22.21 2.28 -15.68
N PHE A 750 21.68 1.59 -16.70
CA PHE A 750 20.25 1.35 -16.92
C PHE A 750 19.92 -0.14 -17.03
N THR A 751 20.67 -0.97 -16.33
CA THR A 751 20.50 -2.43 -16.32
C THR A 751 19.21 -2.82 -15.64
N HIS A 752 18.57 -3.89 -16.11
CA HIS A 752 17.37 -4.43 -15.50
C HIS A 752 17.72 -5.27 -14.27
N ASP A 753 16.83 -5.27 -13.28
CA ASP A 753 16.90 -6.21 -12.16
C ASP A 753 16.05 -7.43 -12.51
N THR A 754 16.66 -8.61 -12.61
CA THR A 754 15.94 -9.86 -12.91
C THR A 754 16.28 -10.89 -11.84
N HIS A 755 15.34 -11.14 -10.92
CA HIS A 755 15.56 -12.17 -9.91
C HIS A 755 15.64 -13.56 -10.57
N GLY A 756 16.54 -14.40 -10.07
CA GLY A 756 16.79 -15.73 -10.62
C GLY A 756 17.78 -15.75 -11.80
N VAL A 757 18.36 -14.61 -12.14
CA VAL A 757 19.45 -14.47 -13.11
C VAL A 757 20.71 -14.04 -12.37
N GLU A 758 21.80 -14.75 -12.61
CA GLU A 758 23.15 -14.33 -12.25
C GLU A 758 23.79 -13.64 -13.45
N VAL A 759 24.39 -12.47 -13.26
CA VAL A 759 25.03 -11.70 -14.34
C VAL A 759 26.54 -11.76 -14.16
N GLU A 760 27.22 -12.47 -15.07
CA GLU A 760 28.69 -12.59 -15.09
C GLU A 760 29.22 -11.93 -16.36
N ASP A 761 30.06 -10.89 -16.23
CA ASP A 761 30.61 -10.12 -17.36
C ASP A 761 29.55 -9.61 -18.37
N GLY A 762 28.34 -9.35 -17.88
CA GLY A 762 27.19 -8.89 -18.68
C GLY A 762 26.41 -10.02 -19.37
N VAL A 763 26.74 -11.29 -19.12
CA VAL A 763 26.03 -12.46 -19.63
C VAL A 763 25.10 -13.02 -18.56
N TYR A 764 23.87 -13.34 -18.96
CA TYR A 764 22.83 -13.88 -18.09
C TYR A 764 23.00 -15.39 -17.93
N ARG A 765 23.04 -15.84 -16.68
CA ARG A 765 23.08 -17.25 -16.29
C ARG A 765 21.91 -17.60 -15.39
N ILE A 766 21.24 -18.70 -15.71
CA ILE A 766 20.04 -19.15 -14.98
C ILE A 766 20.26 -20.58 -14.50
N ALA A 767 19.85 -20.86 -13.26
CA ALA A 767 19.87 -22.19 -12.69
C ALA A 767 18.80 -23.07 -13.37
N CYS A 768 19.25 -24.13 -14.03
CA CYS A 768 18.38 -25.12 -14.69
C CYS A 768 18.57 -26.51 -14.09
N ILE A 769 17.51 -27.32 -14.11
CA ILE A 769 17.58 -28.73 -13.69
C ILE A 769 18.41 -29.52 -14.71
N LYS A 770 19.35 -30.33 -14.24
CA LYS A 770 20.18 -31.20 -15.08
C LYS A 770 19.32 -32.19 -15.84
N GLN A 771 19.58 -32.37 -17.13
CA GLN A 771 18.95 -33.46 -17.88
C GLN A 771 19.58 -34.79 -17.46
N LYS A 772 18.76 -35.79 -17.08
CA LYS A 772 19.26 -37.15 -16.93
C LYS A 772 19.82 -37.61 -18.27
N ALA A 773 21.05 -38.12 -18.29
CA ALA A 773 21.61 -38.75 -19.49
C ALA A 773 20.60 -39.77 -20.00
N ARG A 774 20.15 -39.63 -21.26
CA ARG A 774 19.35 -40.67 -21.90
C ARG A 774 20.15 -41.96 -21.81
N ASP A 775 19.67 -42.94 -21.06
CA ASP A 775 20.20 -44.30 -21.13
C ASP A 775 20.10 -44.75 -22.59
N THR A 776 21.21 -44.75 -23.30
CA THR A 776 21.35 -45.21 -24.68
C THR A 776 21.20 -46.73 -24.82
N ASN A 777 20.50 -47.39 -23.89
CA ASN A 777 20.36 -48.83 -23.81
C ASN A 777 18.87 -49.24 -23.76
N THR A 778 18.16 -48.93 -24.83
CA THR A 778 17.01 -49.74 -25.28
C THR A 778 16.79 -49.44 -26.76
N ARG A 779 17.45 -50.24 -27.61
CA ARG A 779 17.11 -50.41 -29.02
C ARG A 779 16.25 -51.65 -29.18
#